data_AF-A0AA37WU22-F1
#
_entry.id   AF-A0AA37WU22-F1
#
_cell.length_a   1.000
_cell.length_b   1.000
_cell.length_c   1.000
_cell.angle_alpha   90.00
_cell.angle_beta   90.00
_cell.angle_gamma   90.00
#
_symmetry.space_group_name_H-M   'P 1'
#
loop_
_entity.id
_entity.type
_entity.pdbx_description
1 polymer ?
#
loop_
_entity_poly.entity_id
_entity_poly.type
_entity_poly.pdbx_seq_one_letter_code
_entity_poly.pdbx_strand_id
1 'polypeptide(L)'
;MTAGVGPTRAASAIPRREATARAFLALLVEDGRPAASFDEAVDALLDGPRRPSADLAGAAVALGRAVDAVGGVGALPRLGPAILLVTVPAMEWVEPVASASALCLVDPGRRFPRGDGRAGTALVVQADGSSSGHQPDRRNGEVRQALQDGAVVIGVSQDPARLLPRDLVRGAELRIEVEALDPTEVALVVEAVTGAAPRSRLSAAGAALCDPGDLSLAVHAARGGEGSASRLAAIVSAKAGTDRGGPGLEELHGYGAARDWGLSLVLDLRAWLAGGPAAPRWADLESAALLSGPPGVGKTAFAAALARSAGLPLIAGSLAQWQAARDGHLGHTLGAMRAFFDRARRSPCVALVDEIDSFGDRASFPEHSRDYATQVVNALLEHLAGAASREGVVVVGTTNHPGRIDPAILRSGRLERHVRIQPPDAVDLALILRGYLAGALPGLDLRPLAGQLLGATGADAEAVVRRARGLARRAGRDLDAADLAAAAAEAWPPLPASVRRRVAVHEAGHVLAAATIGAGAASLSAAIGAEGGAAWIGAGEGAGPVTEAQLDERLAIMLAGRAAEEAVFGDVTAGAAEDLAAATRLAVAMETHLGFSPRTPLVALPKAATADLLRVPGVAAAVHLRLTAAYGRASGAVRARRAALGRLADALDRQGDIGDAAIRKIIRGSRRRGEPDADR
;
A
#
# COMPACT_ATOMS: atom_id res chain seq x y z
N MET A 1 -11.64 26.69 68.19
CA MET A 1 -10.72 27.23 67.17
C MET A 1 -9.55 26.26 67.04
N THR A 2 -9.36 25.74 65.83
CA THR A 2 -8.12 25.21 65.20
C THR A 2 -7.25 24.24 66.04
N ALA A 3 -7.30 22.93 65.81
CA ALA A 3 -6.77 22.15 64.66
C ALA A 3 -5.24 22.13 64.57
N GLY A 4 -4.67 20.92 64.69
CA GLY A 4 -3.28 20.58 64.39
C GLY A 4 -3.19 19.12 63.97
N VAL A 5 -3.53 18.85 62.72
CA VAL A 5 -3.45 17.54 62.05
C VAL A 5 -2.10 17.47 61.33
N GLY A 6 -1.31 16.44 61.61
CA GLY A 6 -0.06 16.14 60.90
C GLY A 6 -0.32 15.69 59.44
N PRO A 7 0.69 15.74 58.57
CA PRO A 7 0.50 15.46 57.15
C PRO A 7 0.36 13.96 56.91
N THR A 8 -0.86 13.51 56.63
CA THR A 8 -1.11 12.20 56.03
C THR A 8 -0.61 12.22 54.59
N ARG A 9 0.36 11.35 54.28
CA ARG A 9 0.80 11.05 52.91
C ARG A 9 -0.41 10.71 52.05
N ALA A 10 -0.60 11.46 50.95
CA ALA A 10 -1.59 11.17 49.93
C ALA A 10 -1.26 9.82 49.25
N ALA A 11 -2.09 8.82 49.49
CA ALA A 11 -2.14 7.62 48.66
C ALA A 11 -2.78 8.02 47.32
N SER A 12 -2.05 7.91 46.21
CA SER A 12 -2.60 8.13 44.88
C SER A 12 -3.65 7.06 44.59
N ALA A 13 -4.90 7.45 44.32
CA ALA A 13 -5.94 6.53 43.93
C ALA A 13 -5.59 5.88 42.59
N ILE A 14 -5.32 4.57 42.60
CA ILE A 14 -5.09 3.77 41.39
C ILE A 14 -6.41 3.77 40.58
N PRO A 15 -6.39 4.01 39.26
CA PRO A 15 -7.59 3.92 38.42
C PRO A 15 -8.25 2.55 38.55
N ARG A 16 -9.59 2.49 38.67
CA ARG A 16 -10.38 1.26 38.85
C ARG A 16 -9.98 0.13 37.87
N ARG A 17 -9.67 0.47 36.62
CA ARG A 17 -9.21 -0.47 35.59
C ARG A 17 -7.89 -1.16 35.92
N GLU A 18 -6.91 -0.40 36.38
CA GLU A 18 -5.59 -0.95 36.78
C GLU A 18 -5.73 -1.81 38.04
N ALA A 19 -6.60 -1.43 38.98
CA ALA A 19 -6.88 -2.24 40.16
C ALA A 19 -7.48 -3.61 39.81
N THR A 20 -8.41 -3.68 38.83
CA THR A 20 -8.97 -4.95 38.35
C THR A 20 -7.92 -5.80 37.64
N ALA A 21 -7.10 -5.21 36.77
CA ALA A 21 -6.01 -5.92 36.11
C ALA A 21 -4.98 -6.49 37.11
N ARG A 22 -4.61 -5.72 38.14
CA ARG A 22 -3.72 -6.18 39.22
C ARG A 22 -4.36 -7.29 40.06
N ALA A 23 -5.68 -7.24 40.31
CA ALA A 23 -6.39 -8.32 40.99
C ALA A 23 -6.38 -9.62 40.18
N PHE A 24 -6.56 -9.54 38.86
CA PHE A 24 -6.48 -10.70 37.96
C PHE A 24 -5.06 -11.28 37.92
N LEU A 25 -4.03 -10.43 37.89
CA LEU A 25 -2.63 -10.87 37.98
C LEU A 25 -2.32 -11.56 39.32
N ALA A 26 -2.88 -11.08 40.43
CA ALA A 26 -2.68 -11.68 41.75
C ALA A 26 -3.26 -13.12 41.83
N LEU A 27 -4.40 -13.37 41.18
CA LEU A 27 -5.00 -14.70 41.10
C LEU A 27 -4.14 -15.72 40.35
N LEU A 28 -3.23 -15.28 39.48
CA LEU A 28 -2.29 -16.16 38.77
C LEU A 28 -1.09 -16.58 39.63
N VAL A 29 -0.79 -15.83 40.70
CA VAL A 29 0.36 -16.07 41.59
C VAL A 29 0.00 -17.05 42.71
N GLU A 30 -1.27 -17.10 43.13
CA GLU A 30 -1.77 -18.00 44.18
C GLU A 30 -2.16 -19.38 43.62
N ASP A 31 -1.17 -20.19 43.26
CA ASP A 31 -1.40 -21.62 42.99
C ASP A 31 -1.45 -22.36 44.34
N GLY A 32 -2.65 -22.50 44.91
CA GLY A 32 -2.93 -23.27 46.13
C GLY A 32 -2.76 -24.79 45.97
N ARG A 33 -1.80 -25.24 45.16
CA ARG A 33 -1.46 -26.65 45.00
C ARG A 33 -0.35 -27.02 45.99
N PRO A 34 -0.54 -28.03 46.87
CA PRO A 34 0.58 -28.55 47.65
C PRO A 34 1.66 -29.07 46.69
N ALA A 35 2.93 -28.77 46.98
CA ALA A 35 4.06 -29.26 46.21
C ALA A 35 3.95 -30.78 46.06
N ALA A 36 4.08 -31.28 44.82
CA ALA A 36 3.89 -32.70 44.54
C ALA A 36 5.08 -33.54 45.06
N SER A 37 6.20 -32.90 45.38
CA SER A 37 7.38 -33.52 45.97
C SER A 37 8.19 -32.55 46.84
N PHE A 38 9.09 -33.09 47.65
CA PHE A 38 10.00 -32.31 48.51
C PHE A 38 10.98 -31.46 47.69
N ASP A 39 11.49 -31.97 46.56
CA ASP A 39 12.41 -31.24 45.68
C ASP A 39 11.72 -30.01 45.04
N GLU A 40 10.45 -30.15 44.66
CA GLU A 40 9.63 -29.06 44.12
C GLU A 40 9.32 -27.97 45.17
N ALA A 41 9.23 -28.36 46.45
CA ALA A 41 9.08 -27.44 47.56
C ALA A 41 10.38 -26.69 47.89
N VAL A 42 11.54 -27.33 47.69
CA VAL A 42 12.87 -26.73 47.88
C VAL A 42 13.19 -25.76 46.75
N ASP A 43 12.90 -26.10 45.49
CA ASP A 43 13.07 -25.19 44.34
C ASP A 43 12.16 -23.95 44.46
N ALA A 44 10.90 -24.13 44.90
CA ALA A 44 9.99 -23.02 45.17
C ALA A 44 10.46 -22.10 46.30
N LEU A 45 11.26 -22.61 47.24
CA LEU A 45 11.86 -21.81 48.32
C LEU A 45 13.07 -20.99 47.84
N LEU A 46 13.75 -21.45 46.79
CA LEU A 46 14.97 -20.84 46.24
C LEU A 46 14.69 -19.78 45.15
N ASP A 47 13.59 -19.89 44.42
CA ASP A 47 13.27 -19.02 43.26
C ASP A 47 12.41 -17.77 43.57
N GLY A 48 11.97 -17.58 44.82
CA GLY A 48 11.11 -16.43 45.20
C GLY A 48 9.64 -16.59 44.74
N PRO A 49 8.81 -15.53 44.83
CA PRO A 49 7.38 -15.65 44.53
C PRO A 49 7.13 -16.10 43.08
N ARG A 50 6.29 -17.13 42.90
CA ARG A 50 5.88 -17.65 41.58
C ARG A 50 5.34 -16.51 40.72
N ARG A 51 5.93 -16.29 39.56
CA ARG A 51 5.50 -15.25 38.61
C ARG A 51 4.70 -15.87 37.47
N PRO A 52 3.65 -15.21 36.97
CA PRO A 52 2.90 -15.72 35.83
C PRO A 52 3.77 -15.73 34.58
N SER A 53 3.48 -16.64 33.65
CA SER A 53 4.04 -16.57 32.30
C SER A 53 3.54 -15.31 31.57
N ALA A 54 4.35 -14.78 30.65
CA ALA A 54 4.07 -13.48 30.05
C ALA A 54 2.82 -13.45 29.16
N ASP A 55 2.55 -14.53 28.43
CA ASP A 55 1.30 -14.75 27.70
C ASP A 55 0.07 -14.76 28.61
N LEU A 56 0.11 -15.51 29.71
CA LEU A 56 -0.99 -15.64 30.65
C LEU A 56 -1.22 -14.33 31.42
N ALA A 57 -0.14 -13.64 31.80
CA ALA A 57 -0.21 -12.31 32.38
C ALA A 57 -0.84 -11.30 31.41
N GLY A 58 -0.44 -11.33 30.14
CA GLY A 58 -1.05 -10.52 29.07
C GLY A 58 -2.54 -10.79 28.90
N ALA A 59 -2.92 -12.07 28.86
CA ALA A 59 -4.31 -12.49 28.76
C ALA A 59 -5.14 -12.07 29.98
N ALA A 60 -4.60 -12.21 31.20
CA ALA A 60 -5.30 -11.84 32.43
C ALA A 60 -5.49 -10.32 32.56
N VAL A 61 -4.51 -9.52 32.15
CA VAL A 61 -4.64 -8.05 32.10
C VAL A 61 -5.73 -7.64 31.11
N ALA A 62 -5.68 -8.17 29.88
CA ALA A 62 -6.67 -7.86 28.85
C ALA A 62 -8.09 -8.32 29.26
N LEU A 63 -8.20 -9.51 29.87
CA LEU A 63 -9.45 -10.05 30.39
C LEU A 63 -9.98 -9.21 31.56
N GLY A 64 -9.12 -8.77 32.47
CA GLY A 64 -9.49 -7.91 33.60
C GLY A 64 -10.10 -6.58 33.12
N ARG A 65 -9.53 -5.96 32.08
CA ARG A 65 -10.12 -4.78 31.44
C ARG A 65 -11.50 -5.09 30.85
N ALA A 66 -11.62 -6.20 30.11
CA ALA A 66 -12.86 -6.60 29.48
C ALA A 66 -13.98 -6.88 30.51
N VAL A 67 -13.63 -7.44 31.66
CA VAL A 67 -14.54 -7.65 32.80
C VAL A 67 -14.97 -6.31 33.43
N ASP A 68 -14.07 -5.35 33.59
CA ASP A 68 -14.43 -4.02 34.12
C ASP A 68 -15.42 -3.29 33.19
N ALA A 69 -15.30 -3.49 31.87
CA ALA A 69 -16.22 -2.91 30.88
C ALA A 69 -17.66 -3.42 31.00
N VAL A 70 -17.87 -4.64 31.52
CA VAL A 70 -19.20 -5.25 31.71
C VAL A 70 -19.74 -5.13 33.14
N GLY A 71 -19.19 -4.21 33.94
CA GLY A 71 -19.65 -3.94 35.31
C GLY A 71 -18.72 -4.44 36.42
N GLY A 72 -17.56 -4.99 36.05
CA GLY A 72 -16.55 -5.48 36.98
C GLY A 72 -16.86 -6.87 37.54
N VAL A 73 -15.97 -7.35 38.42
CA VAL A 73 -15.99 -8.75 38.89
C VAL A 73 -17.27 -9.12 39.67
N GLY A 74 -17.99 -8.12 40.20
CA GLY A 74 -19.28 -8.32 40.87
C GLY A 74 -20.47 -8.53 39.93
N ALA A 75 -20.34 -8.19 38.65
CA ALA A 75 -21.36 -8.45 37.62
C ALA A 75 -21.21 -9.85 36.99
N LEU A 76 -20.12 -10.55 37.30
CA LEU A 76 -19.91 -11.92 36.84
C LEU A 76 -20.76 -12.89 37.66
N PRO A 77 -21.40 -13.89 37.01
CA PRO A 77 -22.12 -14.95 37.70
C PRO A 77 -21.16 -15.85 38.48
N ARG A 78 -20.82 -15.42 39.71
CA ARG A 78 -20.03 -16.21 40.67
C ARG A 78 -20.88 -17.30 41.34
N LEU A 79 -22.21 -17.17 41.31
CA LEU A 79 -23.19 -18.07 41.93
C LEU A 79 -24.21 -18.54 40.86
N GLY A 80 -24.15 -19.81 40.44
CA GLY A 80 -25.10 -20.43 39.49
C GLY A 80 -24.47 -21.00 38.21
N PRO A 81 -25.20 -21.82 37.42
CA PRO A 81 -24.79 -22.17 36.05
C PRO A 81 -24.86 -20.91 35.18
N ALA A 82 -23.86 -20.69 34.34
CA ALA A 82 -23.81 -19.54 33.44
C ALA A 82 -23.03 -19.89 32.18
N ILE A 83 -23.44 -19.32 31.05
CA ILE A 83 -22.67 -19.38 29.80
C ILE A 83 -22.01 -18.02 29.55
N LEU A 84 -20.68 -18.04 29.59
CA LEU A 84 -19.84 -16.90 29.28
C LEU A 84 -19.25 -17.05 27.88
N LEU A 85 -19.46 -16.06 27.02
CA LEU A 85 -18.80 -15.98 25.72
C LEU A 85 -17.69 -14.94 25.79
N VAL A 86 -16.46 -15.32 25.45
CA VAL A 86 -15.31 -14.43 25.38
C VAL A 86 -14.84 -14.34 23.93
N THR A 87 -15.04 -13.18 23.31
CA THR A 87 -14.51 -12.88 21.98
C THR A 87 -13.10 -12.31 22.12
N VAL A 88 -12.14 -12.83 21.37
CA VAL A 88 -10.74 -12.40 21.42
C VAL A 88 -10.29 -11.78 20.08
N PRO A 89 -9.23 -10.95 20.03
CA PRO A 89 -8.94 -10.16 18.84
C PRO A 89 -8.25 -10.97 17.73
N ALA A 90 -7.62 -12.10 18.07
CA ALA A 90 -6.93 -12.99 17.14
C ALA A 90 -6.83 -14.42 17.68
N MET A 91 -6.45 -15.38 16.83
CA MET A 91 -6.36 -16.79 17.23
C MET A 91 -5.30 -17.06 18.29
N GLU A 92 -4.23 -16.26 18.30
CA GLU A 92 -3.11 -16.32 19.25
C GLU A 92 -3.56 -15.99 20.69
N TRP A 93 -4.73 -15.36 20.85
CA TRP A 93 -5.30 -15.03 22.15
C TRP A 93 -6.21 -16.12 22.72
N VAL A 94 -6.64 -17.10 21.90
CA VAL A 94 -7.68 -18.06 22.29
C VAL A 94 -7.27 -18.91 23.49
N GLU A 95 -6.11 -19.58 23.42
CA GLU A 95 -5.62 -20.43 24.52
C GLU A 95 -5.22 -19.62 25.77
N PRO A 96 -4.43 -18.53 25.67
CA PRO A 96 -4.07 -17.72 26.84
C PRO A 96 -5.30 -17.13 27.56
N VAL A 97 -6.29 -16.63 26.81
CA VAL A 97 -7.52 -16.08 27.40
C VAL A 97 -8.42 -17.18 27.95
N ALA A 98 -8.48 -18.36 27.31
CA ALA A 98 -9.17 -19.52 27.87
C ALA A 98 -8.58 -19.93 29.23
N SER A 99 -7.25 -19.98 29.32
CA SER A 99 -6.52 -20.29 30.56
C SER A 99 -6.76 -19.22 31.63
N ALA A 100 -6.61 -17.93 31.28
CA ALA A 100 -6.88 -16.82 32.20
C ALA A 100 -8.35 -16.81 32.66
N SER A 101 -9.30 -17.13 31.79
CA SER A 101 -10.72 -17.19 32.14
C SER A 101 -11.01 -18.32 33.14
N ALA A 102 -10.39 -19.49 32.94
CA ALA A 102 -10.53 -20.62 33.85
C ALA A 102 -10.00 -20.32 35.25
N LEU A 103 -8.90 -19.55 35.35
CA LEU A 103 -8.24 -19.22 36.61
C LEU A 103 -8.87 -18.02 37.32
N CYS A 104 -9.26 -16.99 36.58
CA CYS A 104 -9.66 -15.71 37.16
C CYS A 104 -11.18 -15.55 37.34
N LEU A 105 -12.00 -16.27 36.56
CA LEU A 105 -13.46 -16.09 36.54
C LEU A 105 -14.23 -17.19 37.26
N VAL A 106 -13.56 -18.29 37.61
CA VAL A 106 -14.16 -19.48 38.21
C VAL A 106 -13.69 -19.63 39.65
N ASP A 107 -14.61 -19.91 40.57
CA ASP A 107 -14.28 -20.15 41.98
C ASP A 107 -13.47 -21.47 42.14
N PRO A 108 -12.25 -21.43 42.73
CA PRO A 108 -11.44 -22.63 42.97
C PRO A 108 -12.12 -23.70 43.84
N GLY A 109 -13.07 -23.32 44.70
CA GLY A 109 -13.77 -24.22 45.60
C GLY A 109 -14.91 -25.03 44.96
N ARG A 110 -15.33 -24.67 43.73
CA ARG A 110 -16.49 -25.28 43.07
C ARG A 110 -16.08 -26.52 42.27
N ARG A 111 -16.75 -27.64 42.53
CA ARG A 111 -16.52 -28.92 41.83
C ARG A 111 -17.82 -29.49 41.29
N PHE A 112 -17.83 -29.90 40.02
CA PHE A 112 -18.91 -30.69 39.43
C PHE A 112 -18.37 -32.01 38.85
N PRO A 113 -19.20 -33.07 38.82
CA PRO A 113 -18.81 -34.34 38.20
C PRO A 113 -18.67 -34.15 36.69
N ARG A 114 -17.52 -34.53 36.12
CA ARG A 114 -17.36 -34.68 34.67
C ARG A 114 -17.66 -36.12 34.25
N GLY A 115 -18.12 -36.30 33.01
CA GLY A 115 -18.38 -37.62 32.41
C GLY A 115 -17.14 -38.52 32.27
N ASP A 116 -15.93 -38.03 32.56
CA ASP A 116 -14.67 -38.77 32.57
C ASP A 116 -14.24 -39.24 33.99
N GLY A 117 -15.06 -39.01 35.03
CA GLY A 117 -14.76 -39.38 36.41
C GLY A 117 -13.88 -38.38 37.18
N ARG A 118 -13.52 -37.22 36.59
CA ARG A 118 -12.80 -36.14 37.27
C ARG A 118 -13.76 -35.04 37.76
N ALA A 119 -13.40 -34.35 38.84
CA ALA A 119 -14.12 -33.16 39.26
C ALA A 119 -13.59 -31.93 38.49
N GLY A 120 -14.47 -31.20 37.79
CA GLY A 120 -14.13 -29.97 37.07
C GLY A 120 -14.61 -28.71 37.79
N THR A 121 -13.99 -27.56 37.53
CA THR A 121 -14.38 -26.23 38.04
C THR A 121 -15.19 -25.42 37.02
N ALA A 122 -14.89 -25.58 35.72
CA ALA A 122 -15.66 -25.07 34.58
C ALA A 122 -15.49 -25.96 33.33
N LEU A 123 -16.39 -25.81 32.34
CA LEU A 123 -16.18 -26.31 30.97
C LEU A 123 -15.67 -25.15 30.11
N VAL A 124 -14.42 -25.23 29.66
CA VAL A 124 -13.85 -24.23 28.75
C VAL A 124 -13.81 -24.81 27.35
N VAL A 125 -14.51 -24.17 26.42
CA VAL A 125 -14.57 -24.52 25.01
C VAL A 125 -13.77 -23.49 24.22
N GLN A 126 -12.57 -23.87 23.80
CA GLN A 126 -11.72 -23.05 22.95
C GLN A 126 -11.92 -23.43 21.48
N ALA A 127 -11.96 -22.42 20.60
CA ALA A 127 -11.99 -22.65 19.17
C ALA A 127 -11.26 -21.52 18.42
N ASP A 128 -10.11 -21.86 17.84
CA ASP A 128 -9.20 -20.97 17.11
C ASP A 128 -9.25 -21.18 15.59
N GLY A 129 -10.06 -22.13 15.12
CA GLY A 129 -10.13 -22.56 13.71
C GLY A 129 -9.01 -23.48 13.21
N SER A 130 -8.07 -23.91 14.07
CA SER A 130 -6.96 -24.80 13.67
C SER A 130 -7.37 -26.27 13.51
N SER A 131 -8.43 -26.70 14.20
CA SER A 131 -8.96 -28.06 14.16
C SER A 131 -10.27 -28.15 13.36
N SER A 132 -10.43 -29.24 12.61
CA SER A 132 -11.68 -29.56 11.89
C SER A 132 -12.88 -29.76 12.83
N GLY A 133 -12.66 -29.92 14.13
CA GLY A 133 -13.69 -29.97 15.15
C GLY A 133 -14.26 -28.61 15.58
N HIS A 134 -13.66 -27.49 15.19
CA HIS A 134 -14.10 -26.13 15.53
C HIS A 134 -15.25 -25.69 14.63
N GLN A 135 -16.44 -26.24 14.88
CA GLN A 135 -17.64 -26.01 14.08
C GLN A 135 -18.89 -25.86 14.96
N PRO A 136 -19.92 -25.12 14.51
CA PRO A 136 -21.09 -24.84 15.34
C PRO A 136 -21.93 -26.08 15.66
N ASP A 137 -21.87 -27.12 14.83
CA ASP A 137 -22.68 -28.34 15.00
C ASP A 137 -22.00 -29.40 15.89
N ARG A 138 -20.74 -29.18 16.29
CA ARG A 138 -19.97 -30.09 17.16
C ARG A 138 -20.07 -29.67 18.63
N ARG A 139 -19.84 -30.63 19.55
CA ARG A 139 -19.79 -30.44 21.03
C ARG A 139 -21.04 -29.82 21.70
N ASN A 140 -22.14 -29.61 20.99
CA ASN A 140 -23.41 -29.11 21.55
C ASN A 140 -23.94 -29.97 22.71
N GLY A 141 -23.80 -31.31 22.63
CA GLY A 141 -24.21 -32.21 23.70
C GLY A 141 -23.39 -32.05 24.99
N GLU A 142 -22.08 -31.77 24.86
CA GLU A 142 -21.17 -31.53 25.98
C GLU A 142 -21.53 -30.23 26.72
N VAL A 143 -21.87 -29.17 25.97
CA VAL A 143 -22.35 -27.89 26.53
C VAL A 143 -23.62 -28.09 27.34
N ARG A 144 -24.60 -28.83 26.78
CA ARG A 144 -25.86 -29.13 27.48
C ARG A 144 -25.65 -29.95 28.74
N GLN A 145 -24.78 -30.97 28.68
CA GLN A 145 -24.46 -31.81 29.85
C GLN A 145 -23.81 -30.98 30.96
N ALA A 146 -22.81 -30.15 30.63
CA ALA A 146 -22.14 -29.31 31.61
C ALA A 146 -23.11 -28.35 32.33
N LEU A 147 -24.09 -27.79 31.61
CA LEU A 147 -25.13 -26.96 32.22
C LEU A 147 -26.04 -27.74 33.16
N GLN A 148 -26.43 -28.97 32.79
CA GLN A 148 -27.21 -29.85 33.65
C GLN A 148 -26.45 -30.24 34.92
N ASP A 149 -25.13 -30.40 34.81
CA ASP A 149 -24.24 -30.68 35.95
C ASP A 149 -23.92 -29.42 36.79
N GLY A 150 -24.52 -28.28 36.46
CA GLY A 150 -24.37 -27.03 37.19
C GLY A 150 -23.01 -26.35 36.99
N ALA A 151 -22.30 -26.66 35.90
CA ALA A 151 -21.02 -26.05 35.56
C ALA A 151 -21.17 -24.63 34.99
N VAL A 152 -20.12 -23.82 35.15
CA VAL A 152 -19.92 -22.61 34.33
C VAL A 152 -19.33 -23.06 32.99
N VAL A 153 -19.93 -22.61 31.88
CA VAL A 153 -19.46 -22.89 30.53
C VAL A 153 -18.86 -21.62 29.95
N ILE A 154 -17.58 -21.66 29.57
CA ILE A 154 -16.86 -20.53 28.99
C ILE A 154 -16.47 -20.89 27.56
N GLY A 155 -16.98 -20.14 26.58
CA GLY A 155 -16.56 -20.27 25.19
C GLY A 155 -15.58 -19.16 24.81
N VAL A 156 -14.40 -19.50 24.32
CA VAL A 156 -13.37 -18.52 23.91
C VAL A 156 -13.04 -18.71 22.44
N SER A 157 -13.21 -17.64 21.64
CA SER A 157 -12.91 -17.67 20.20
C SER A 157 -12.78 -16.26 19.61
N GLN A 158 -12.04 -16.12 18.53
CA GLN A 158 -12.02 -14.90 17.71
C GLN A 158 -13.23 -14.76 16.79
N ASP A 159 -13.94 -15.86 16.52
CA ASP A 159 -15.21 -15.86 15.78
C ASP A 159 -16.19 -16.88 16.39
N PRO A 160 -16.81 -16.52 17.54
CA PRO A 160 -17.71 -17.41 18.27
C PRO A 160 -18.82 -18.01 17.42
N ALA A 161 -19.43 -17.21 16.53
CA ALA A 161 -20.59 -17.64 15.76
C ALA A 161 -20.25 -18.77 14.76
N ARG A 162 -19.01 -18.80 14.25
CA ARG A 162 -18.55 -19.80 13.29
C ARG A 162 -17.79 -20.96 13.92
N LEU A 163 -17.11 -20.73 15.03
CA LEU A 163 -16.14 -21.69 15.56
C LEU A 163 -16.62 -22.39 16.83
N LEU A 164 -17.51 -21.78 17.62
CA LEU A 164 -18.02 -22.37 18.85
C LEU A 164 -19.37 -23.08 18.64
N PRO A 165 -19.71 -24.06 19.51
CA PRO A 165 -20.99 -24.78 19.45
C PRO A 165 -22.20 -23.83 19.47
N ARG A 166 -23.21 -24.10 18.64
CA ARG A 166 -24.44 -23.27 18.54
C ARG A 166 -25.15 -23.11 19.87
N ASP A 167 -25.22 -24.18 20.67
CA ASP A 167 -25.89 -24.16 21.97
C ASP A 167 -25.16 -23.23 22.95
N LEU A 168 -23.83 -23.16 22.86
CA LEU A 168 -23.02 -22.23 23.66
C LEU A 168 -23.28 -20.79 23.22
N VAL A 169 -23.23 -20.50 21.91
CA VAL A 169 -23.43 -19.13 21.39
C VAL A 169 -24.84 -18.62 21.65
N ARG A 170 -25.86 -19.49 21.52
CA ARG A 170 -27.27 -19.14 21.76
C ARG A 170 -27.59 -18.96 23.24
N GLY A 171 -27.02 -19.80 24.10
CA GLY A 171 -27.27 -19.74 25.54
C GLY A 171 -26.41 -18.73 26.30
N ALA A 172 -25.50 -18.01 25.62
CA ALA A 172 -24.61 -17.03 26.24
C ALA A 172 -25.39 -15.94 27.01
N GLU A 173 -25.24 -15.93 28.34
CA GLU A 173 -25.86 -14.97 29.25
C GLU A 173 -25.03 -13.70 29.38
N LEU A 174 -23.70 -13.85 29.34
CA LEU A 174 -22.75 -12.76 29.35
C LEU A 174 -21.78 -12.87 28.18
N ARG A 175 -21.46 -11.74 27.57
CA ARG A 175 -20.51 -11.62 26.47
C ARG A 175 -19.42 -10.62 26.84
N ILE A 176 -18.18 -11.05 26.73
CA ILE A 176 -17.00 -10.26 27.03
C ILE A 176 -16.17 -10.16 25.76
N GLU A 177 -15.76 -8.96 25.41
CA GLU A 177 -14.85 -8.72 24.29
C GLU A 177 -13.49 -8.31 24.83
N VAL A 178 -12.49 -9.15 24.56
CA VAL A 178 -11.09 -8.88 24.89
C VAL A 178 -10.47 -8.12 23.72
N GLU A 179 -10.08 -6.88 23.99
CA GLU A 179 -9.35 -6.04 23.03
C GLU A 179 -7.83 -6.21 23.19
N ALA A 180 -7.05 -5.73 22.20
CA ALA A 180 -5.59 -5.72 22.25
C ALA A 180 -5.05 -4.82 23.37
N LEU A 181 -3.87 -5.14 23.91
CA LEU A 181 -3.28 -4.40 25.04
C LEU A 181 -2.96 -2.95 24.68
N ASP A 182 -3.09 -2.06 25.67
CA ASP A 182 -2.59 -0.69 25.60
C ASP A 182 -1.18 -0.54 26.20
N PRO A 183 -0.48 0.59 26.00
CA PRO A 183 0.87 0.80 26.53
C PRO A 183 1.02 0.68 28.06
N THR A 184 -0.02 1.01 28.82
CA THR A 184 -0.03 0.91 30.28
C THR A 184 -0.19 -0.55 30.69
N GLU A 185 -1.06 -1.29 30.02
CA GLU A 185 -1.29 -2.71 30.25
C GLU A 185 -0.07 -3.55 29.89
N VAL A 186 0.61 -3.25 28.78
CA VAL A 186 1.90 -3.89 28.45
C VAL A 186 2.93 -3.64 29.56
N ALA A 187 2.97 -2.42 30.13
CA ALA A 187 3.87 -2.13 31.25
C ALA A 187 3.49 -2.91 32.52
N LEU A 188 2.20 -3.12 32.79
CA LEU A 188 1.72 -3.96 33.90
C LEU A 188 2.13 -5.42 33.73
N VAL A 189 2.03 -5.97 32.51
CA VAL A 189 2.48 -7.33 32.19
C VAL A 189 3.98 -7.46 32.42
N VAL A 190 4.77 -6.50 31.93
CA VAL A 190 6.22 -6.48 32.14
C VAL A 190 6.55 -6.38 33.63
N GLU A 191 5.88 -5.53 34.39
CA GLU A 191 6.05 -5.41 35.84
C GLU A 191 5.74 -6.74 36.55
N ALA A 192 4.63 -7.38 36.22
CA ALA A 192 4.18 -8.63 36.85
C ALA A 192 5.15 -9.80 36.62
N VAL A 193 5.70 -9.92 35.41
CA VAL A 193 6.60 -11.02 35.03
C VAL A 193 8.04 -10.74 35.47
N THR A 194 8.50 -9.48 35.34
CA THR A 194 9.90 -9.13 35.61
C THR A 194 10.15 -8.59 37.02
N GLY A 195 9.10 -8.27 37.77
CA GLY A 195 9.17 -7.67 39.10
C GLY A 195 9.61 -6.21 39.09
N ALA A 196 9.79 -5.61 37.91
CA ALA A 196 10.21 -4.23 37.75
C ALA A 196 9.41 -3.55 36.63
N ALA A 197 8.78 -2.41 36.94
CA ALA A 197 8.09 -1.62 35.93
C ALA A 197 9.10 -1.04 34.91
N PRO A 198 8.84 -1.14 33.60
CA PRO A 198 9.70 -0.54 32.59
C PRO A 198 9.57 0.98 32.62
N ARG A 199 10.66 1.70 32.31
CA ARG A 199 10.65 3.16 32.14
C ARG A 199 10.16 3.51 30.74
N SER A 200 10.59 2.76 29.72
CA SER A 200 10.08 2.91 28.36
C SER A 200 8.74 2.20 28.18
N ARG A 201 7.83 2.84 27.46
CA ARG A 201 6.54 2.25 27.06
C ARG A 201 6.50 2.08 25.56
N LEU A 202 5.80 1.06 25.10
CA LEU A 202 5.48 0.92 23.69
C LEU A 202 4.58 2.08 23.24
N SER A 203 4.68 2.45 21.97
CA SER A 203 3.67 3.33 21.36
C SER A 203 2.29 2.64 21.35
N ALA A 204 1.20 3.41 21.29
CA ALA A 204 -0.16 2.86 21.22
C ALA A 204 -0.33 1.86 20.06
N ALA A 205 0.20 2.20 18.87
CA ALA A 205 0.20 1.31 17.72
C ALA A 205 1.03 0.03 17.95
N GLY A 206 2.16 0.14 18.66
CA GLY A 206 2.97 -1.01 19.02
C GLY A 206 2.27 -1.94 20.02
N ALA A 207 1.63 -1.38 21.05
CA ALA A 207 0.89 -2.17 22.02
C ALA A 207 -0.28 -2.93 21.37
N ALA A 208 -1.02 -2.28 20.46
CA ALA A 208 -2.13 -2.90 19.73
C ALA A 208 -1.71 -4.05 18.79
N LEU A 209 -0.45 -4.08 18.35
CA LEU A 209 0.11 -5.15 17.51
C LEU A 209 0.69 -6.31 18.32
N CYS A 210 0.82 -6.16 19.64
CA CYS A 210 1.36 -7.17 20.52
C CYS A 210 0.35 -8.31 20.69
N ASP A 211 0.79 -9.54 20.49
CA ASP A 211 0.04 -10.73 20.88
C ASP A 211 0.73 -11.49 22.04
N PRO A 212 0.08 -12.51 22.63
CA PRO A 212 0.65 -13.27 23.73
C PRO A 212 1.96 -13.99 23.38
N GLY A 213 2.15 -14.38 22.11
CA GLY A 213 3.39 -14.98 21.64
C GLY A 213 4.56 -13.98 21.67
N ASP A 214 4.32 -12.74 21.25
CA ASP A 214 5.32 -11.66 21.33
C ASP A 214 5.74 -11.40 22.79
N LEU A 215 4.78 -11.42 23.72
CA LEU A 215 5.02 -11.27 25.16
C LEU A 215 5.91 -12.39 25.70
N SER A 216 5.58 -13.65 25.39
CA SER A 216 6.37 -14.83 25.80
C SER A 216 7.80 -14.81 25.27
N LEU A 217 8.04 -14.25 24.07
CA LEU A 217 9.39 -14.10 23.52
C LEU A 217 10.18 -12.96 24.16
N ALA A 218 9.50 -11.86 24.51
CA ALA A 218 10.16 -10.62 24.92
C ALA A 218 10.29 -10.44 26.43
N VAL A 219 9.33 -10.93 27.22
CA VAL A 219 9.19 -10.59 28.63
C VAL A 219 9.61 -11.76 29.51
N HIS A 220 10.75 -11.61 30.19
CA HIS A 220 11.26 -12.63 31.11
C HIS A 220 12.07 -12.00 32.25
N ALA A 221 12.01 -12.59 33.44
CA ALA A 221 12.65 -12.07 34.66
C ALA A 221 14.15 -11.76 34.48
N ALA A 222 14.90 -12.67 33.84
CA ALA A 222 16.33 -12.51 33.57
C ALA A 222 16.70 -11.26 32.73
N ARG A 223 15.76 -10.72 31.96
CA ARG A 223 15.98 -9.54 31.10
C ARG A 223 15.63 -8.22 31.83
N GLY A 224 14.94 -8.31 32.96
CA GLY A 224 14.41 -7.16 33.70
C GLY A 224 13.34 -6.38 32.93
N GLY A 225 12.72 -5.40 33.59
CA GLY A 225 11.61 -4.62 33.02
C GLY A 225 12.01 -3.86 31.75
N GLU A 226 13.08 -3.08 31.83
CA GLU A 226 13.52 -2.23 30.71
C GLU A 226 13.99 -3.04 29.49
N GLY A 227 14.79 -4.09 29.72
CA GLY A 227 15.25 -4.95 28.65
C GLY A 227 14.09 -5.70 27.97
N SER A 228 13.08 -6.11 28.74
CA SER A 228 11.88 -6.77 28.22
C SER A 228 11.05 -5.82 27.36
N ALA A 229 10.82 -4.59 27.82
CA ALA A 229 10.11 -3.56 27.05
C ALA A 229 10.85 -3.22 25.75
N SER A 230 12.18 -3.07 25.81
CA SER A 230 13.02 -2.81 24.63
C SER A 230 12.96 -3.96 23.62
N ARG A 231 13.07 -5.21 24.08
CA ARG A 231 12.97 -6.38 23.21
C ARG A 231 11.59 -6.51 22.59
N LEU A 232 10.54 -6.25 23.36
CA LEU A 232 9.16 -6.31 22.89
C LEU A 232 8.93 -5.26 21.80
N ALA A 233 9.40 -4.02 22.02
CA ALA A 233 9.35 -2.96 21.03
C ALA A 233 10.08 -3.36 19.72
N ALA A 234 11.22 -4.04 19.81
CA ALA A 234 11.95 -4.53 18.63
C ALA A 234 11.18 -5.62 17.86
N ILE A 235 10.60 -6.60 18.55
CA ILE A 235 9.81 -7.68 17.94
C ILE A 235 8.58 -7.10 17.24
N VAL A 236 7.83 -6.25 17.95
CA VAL A 236 6.64 -5.59 17.42
C VAL A 236 6.98 -4.69 16.24
N SER A 237 8.10 -3.94 16.31
CA SER A 237 8.55 -3.10 15.19
C SER A 237 8.93 -3.92 13.95
N ALA A 238 9.51 -5.11 14.12
CA ALA A 238 9.80 -6.01 13.01
C ALA A 238 8.51 -6.61 12.40
N LYS A 239 7.54 -6.94 13.24
CA LYS A 239 6.23 -7.48 12.86
C LYS A 239 5.33 -6.45 12.15
N ALA A 240 5.45 -5.17 12.54
CA ALA A 240 4.71 -4.06 11.95
C ALA A 240 5.13 -3.70 10.51
N GLY A 241 6.12 -4.40 9.94
CA GLY A 241 6.59 -4.13 8.58
C GLY A 241 7.11 -2.70 8.39
N THR A 242 7.54 -2.03 9.46
CA THR A 242 8.01 -0.65 9.35
C THR A 242 9.46 -0.65 8.90
N ASP A 243 9.66 -0.60 7.60
CA ASP A 243 10.85 0.01 7.01
C ASP A 243 10.86 1.50 7.39
N ARG A 244 11.31 1.81 8.62
CA ARG A 244 11.63 3.18 9.06
C ARG A 244 12.95 3.66 8.46
N GLY A 245 13.69 2.78 7.80
CA GLY A 245 14.82 3.15 6.97
C GLY A 245 14.34 3.75 5.65
N GLY A 246 15.07 4.72 5.14
CA GLY A 246 14.81 5.29 3.82
C GLY A 246 13.97 6.57 3.82
N PRO A 247 13.90 7.24 2.66
CA PRO A 247 13.36 8.58 2.53
C PRO A 247 11.86 8.65 2.79
N GLY A 248 11.41 9.78 3.34
CA GLY A 248 10.01 10.18 3.34
C GLY A 248 9.52 10.54 1.93
N LEU A 249 8.22 10.72 1.77
CA LEU A 249 7.59 11.09 0.50
C LEU A 249 8.02 12.50 0.06
N GLU A 250 8.35 13.36 1.02
CA GLU A 250 8.88 14.70 0.81
C GLU A 250 10.20 14.68 0.02
N GLU A 251 11.02 13.65 0.23
CA GLU A 251 12.34 13.45 -0.38
C GLU A 251 12.30 12.66 -1.70
N LEU A 252 11.14 12.11 -2.07
CA LEU A 252 10.99 11.37 -3.31
C LEU A 252 10.70 12.30 -4.51
N HIS A 253 11.25 11.92 -5.66
CA HIS A 253 11.18 12.65 -6.94
C HIS A 253 10.62 11.75 -8.05
N GLY A 254 10.11 12.32 -9.16
CA GLY A 254 9.54 11.53 -10.26
C GLY A 254 8.11 11.02 -10.09
N TYR A 255 7.42 11.40 -9.01
CA TYR A 255 6.07 10.88 -8.70
C TYR A 255 4.93 11.81 -9.14
N GLY A 256 5.21 13.04 -9.55
CA GLY A 256 4.23 14.01 -10.05
C GLY A 256 2.96 14.10 -9.18
N ALA A 257 1.79 13.98 -9.82
CA ALA A 257 0.49 14.05 -9.15
C ALA A 257 0.29 13.01 -8.02
N ALA A 258 1.05 11.92 -8.00
CA ALA A 258 1.00 10.96 -6.89
C ALA A 258 1.61 11.56 -5.63
N ARG A 259 2.72 12.30 -5.76
CA ARG A 259 3.36 12.98 -4.63
C ARG A 259 2.45 14.06 -4.05
N ASP A 260 1.82 14.86 -4.90
CA ASP A 260 0.91 15.93 -4.45
C ASP A 260 -0.28 15.35 -3.67
N TRP A 261 -0.89 14.30 -4.20
CA TRP A 261 -1.95 13.56 -3.51
C TRP A 261 -1.46 13.00 -2.17
N GLY A 262 -0.33 12.29 -2.16
CA GLY A 262 0.18 11.67 -0.95
C GLY A 262 0.58 12.67 0.14
N LEU A 263 1.18 13.81 -0.22
CA LEU A 263 1.53 14.86 0.73
C LEU A 263 0.29 15.55 1.31
N SER A 264 -0.75 15.79 0.49
CA SER A 264 -2.04 16.29 0.99
C SER A 264 -2.63 15.31 2.00
N LEU A 265 -2.68 14.02 1.64
CA LEU A 265 -3.21 12.99 2.52
C LEU A 265 -2.41 12.87 3.83
N VAL A 266 -1.08 13.02 3.80
CA VAL A 266 -0.24 13.03 5.02
C VAL A 266 -0.64 14.15 5.97
N LEU A 267 -0.95 15.34 5.45
CA LEU A 267 -1.41 16.47 6.28
C LEU A 267 -2.78 16.16 6.91
N ASP A 268 -3.72 15.63 6.11
CA ASP A 268 -5.05 15.26 6.59
C ASP A 268 -5.00 14.16 7.65
N LEU A 269 -4.15 13.15 7.46
CA LEU A 269 -3.95 12.06 8.41
C LEU A 269 -3.35 12.58 9.73
N ARG A 270 -2.37 13.47 9.68
CA ARG A 270 -1.79 14.08 10.89
C ARG A 270 -2.83 14.90 11.65
N ALA A 271 -3.68 15.66 10.94
CA ALA A 271 -4.76 16.43 11.54
C ALA A 271 -5.84 15.51 12.16
N TRP A 272 -6.22 14.44 11.46
CA TRP A 272 -7.17 13.44 11.96
C TRP A 272 -6.64 12.74 13.22
N LEU A 273 -5.37 12.32 13.22
CA LEU A 273 -4.71 11.69 14.37
C LEU A 273 -4.59 12.62 15.59
N ALA A 274 -4.39 13.92 15.36
CA ALA A 274 -4.33 14.92 16.44
C ALA A 274 -5.70 15.17 17.09
N GLY A 275 -6.79 14.95 16.34
CA GLY A 275 -8.16 15.15 16.80
C GLY A 275 -8.53 16.63 17.01
N GLY A 276 -9.72 16.87 17.58
CA GLY A 276 -10.24 18.20 17.89
C GLY A 276 -11.33 18.70 16.94
N PRO A 277 -11.90 19.89 17.18
CA PRO A 277 -13.09 20.38 16.46
C PRO A 277 -12.82 20.77 15.00
N ALA A 278 -11.54 20.95 14.62
CA ALA A 278 -11.11 21.24 13.25
C ALA A 278 -10.55 19.99 12.53
N ALA A 279 -10.54 18.82 13.18
CA ALA A 279 -10.06 17.60 12.54
C ALA A 279 -11.01 17.18 11.41
N PRO A 280 -10.49 16.82 10.22
CA PRO A 280 -11.32 16.33 9.14
C PRO A 280 -11.99 15.02 9.55
N ARG A 281 -13.21 14.76 9.08
CA ARG A 281 -13.84 13.45 9.29
C ARG A 281 -13.18 12.45 8.36
N TRP A 282 -13.05 11.21 8.80
CA TRP A 282 -12.47 10.14 7.98
C TRP A 282 -13.13 10.01 6.59
N ALA A 283 -14.45 10.18 6.54
CA ALA A 283 -15.22 10.11 5.29
C ALA A 283 -14.89 11.24 4.29
N ASP A 284 -14.24 12.31 4.73
CA ASP A 284 -13.83 13.44 3.89
C ASP A 284 -12.39 13.27 3.36
N LEU A 285 -11.64 12.25 3.81
CA LEU A 285 -10.27 11.96 3.34
C LEU A 285 -10.29 11.10 2.07
N GLU A 286 -9.38 11.39 1.13
CA GLU A 286 -9.07 10.50 -0.01
C GLU A 286 -8.24 9.29 0.47
N SER A 287 -8.80 8.47 1.36
CA SER A 287 -8.10 7.39 2.06
C SER A 287 -7.85 6.15 1.20
N ALA A 288 -8.09 6.20 -0.11
CA ALA A 288 -7.88 5.06 -0.98
C ALA A 288 -7.55 5.45 -2.42
N ALA A 289 -6.47 4.87 -2.96
CA ALA A 289 -6.00 5.16 -4.31
C ALA A 289 -5.43 3.93 -5.04
N LEU A 290 -5.58 3.92 -6.36
CA LEU A 290 -4.87 3.07 -7.29
C LEU A 290 -3.69 3.83 -7.89
N LEU A 291 -2.48 3.29 -7.72
CA LEU A 291 -1.27 3.73 -8.40
C LEU A 291 -0.99 2.82 -9.60
N SER A 292 -0.96 3.39 -10.80
CA SER A 292 -0.64 2.65 -12.02
C SER A 292 0.60 3.20 -12.70
N GLY A 293 1.32 2.37 -13.46
CA GLY A 293 2.47 2.81 -14.23
C GLY A 293 3.34 1.65 -14.65
N PRO A 294 4.33 1.87 -15.53
CA PRO A 294 5.27 0.82 -15.95
C PRO A 294 5.95 0.13 -14.76
N PRO A 295 6.45 -1.11 -14.93
CA PRO A 295 7.29 -1.73 -13.91
C PRO A 295 8.50 -0.85 -13.59
N GLY A 296 8.99 -0.87 -12.35
CA GLY A 296 10.20 -0.12 -11.96
C GLY A 296 10.04 1.36 -11.63
N VAL A 297 8.86 1.97 -11.83
CA VAL A 297 8.61 3.39 -11.46
C VAL A 297 8.38 3.65 -9.96
N GLY A 298 8.62 2.65 -9.11
CA GLY A 298 8.56 2.81 -7.65
C GLY A 298 7.16 2.90 -7.04
N LYS A 299 6.15 2.23 -7.62
CA LYS A 299 4.77 2.16 -7.07
C LYS A 299 4.71 1.63 -5.64
N THR A 300 5.35 0.49 -5.38
CA THR A 300 5.45 -0.14 -4.05
C THR A 300 6.26 0.75 -3.09
N ALA A 301 7.36 1.34 -3.57
CA ALA A 301 8.20 2.26 -2.78
C ALA A 301 7.44 3.53 -2.37
N PHE A 302 6.53 4.04 -3.22
CA PHE A 302 5.67 5.17 -2.90
C PHE A 302 4.80 4.87 -1.67
N ALA A 303 4.16 3.70 -1.62
CA ALA A 303 3.29 3.33 -0.49
C ALA A 303 4.07 3.25 0.83
N ALA A 304 5.31 2.74 0.78
CA ALA A 304 6.20 2.73 1.95
C ALA A 304 6.59 4.14 2.40
N ALA A 305 6.92 5.03 1.45
CA ALA A 305 7.25 6.42 1.76
C ALA A 305 6.04 7.21 2.29
N LEU A 306 4.85 6.96 1.76
CA LEU A 306 3.59 7.52 2.27
C LEU A 306 3.39 7.13 3.74
N ALA A 307 3.54 5.84 4.07
CA ALA A 307 3.42 5.33 5.44
C ALA A 307 4.45 5.99 6.38
N ARG A 308 5.72 6.07 5.96
CA ARG A 308 6.78 6.76 6.74
C ARG A 308 6.44 8.23 7.00
N SER A 309 5.99 8.96 5.98
CA SER A 309 5.66 10.38 6.09
C SER A 309 4.45 10.60 7.00
N ALA A 310 3.45 9.72 6.93
CA ALA A 310 2.30 9.75 7.82
C ALA A 310 2.63 9.30 9.26
N GLY A 311 3.79 8.67 9.49
CA GLY A 311 4.13 8.05 10.77
C GLY A 311 3.30 6.80 11.07
N LEU A 312 2.77 6.15 10.03
CA LEU A 312 1.87 5.00 10.12
C LEU A 312 2.58 3.68 9.76
N PRO A 313 2.15 2.53 10.30
CA PRO A 313 2.60 1.22 9.84
C PRO A 313 2.22 0.97 8.37
N LEU A 314 3.08 0.23 7.65
CA LEU A 314 2.77 -0.30 6.32
C LEU A 314 2.43 -1.79 6.44
N ILE A 315 1.25 -2.16 5.94
CA ILE A 315 0.82 -3.55 5.85
C ILE A 315 0.68 -3.90 4.37
N ALA A 316 1.61 -4.70 3.84
CA ALA A 316 1.60 -5.11 2.44
C ALA A 316 1.02 -6.53 2.27
N GLY A 317 0.29 -6.73 1.17
CA GLY A 317 -0.28 -8.01 0.76
C GLY A 317 -0.49 -8.06 -0.75
N SER A 318 -0.59 -9.26 -1.32
CA SER A 318 -0.96 -9.47 -2.72
C SER A 318 -1.79 -10.75 -2.88
N LEU A 319 -2.52 -10.86 -3.98
CA LEU A 319 -3.30 -12.08 -4.26
C LEU A 319 -2.42 -13.33 -4.30
N ALA A 320 -1.24 -13.22 -4.93
CA ALA A 320 -0.27 -14.31 -5.01
C ALA A 320 0.17 -14.79 -3.61
N GLN A 321 0.42 -13.85 -2.69
CA GLN A 321 0.76 -14.18 -1.30
C GLN A 321 -0.40 -14.87 -0.57
N TRP A 322 -1.63 -14.40 -0.78
CA TRP A 322 -2.81 -15.00 -0.15
C TRP A 322 -3.12 -16.38 -0.72
N GLN A 323 -2.89 -16.61 -2.01
CA GLN A 323 -2.99 -17.92 -2.65
C GLN A 323 -1.89 -18.88 -2.22
N ALA A 324 -0.69 -18.39 -1.92
CA ALA A 324 0.39 -19.23 -1.40
C ALA A 324 0.18 -19.65 0.07
N ALA A 325 -0.84 -19.14 0.75
CA ALA A 325 -1.15 -19.53 2.12
C ALA A 325 -1.71 -20.96 2.16
N ARG A 326 -0.95 -21.87 2.77
CA ARG A 326 -1.28 -23.31 2.90
C ARG A 326 -1.41 -23.98 1.53
N ASP A 327 -2.55 -24.59 1.25
CA ASP A 327 -2.73 -25.50 0.11
C ASP A 327 -3.33 -24.79 -1.12
N GLY A 328 -3.39 -23.44 -1.12
CA GLY A 328 -3.88 -22.62 -2.23
C GLY A 328 -5.35 -22.80 -2.63
N HIS A 329 -6.14 -23.48 -1.79
CA HIS A 329 -7.58 -23.62 -1.99
C HIS A 329 -8.31 -22.30 -1.74
N LEU A 330 -9.42 -22.07 -2.44
CA LEU A 330 -10.21 -20.83 -2.38
C LEU A 330 -10.49 -20.37 -0.95
N GLY A 331 -10.89 -21.28 -0.06
CA GLY A 331 -11.18 -20.96 1.34
C GLY A 331 -9.97 -20.40 2.10
N HIS A 332 -8.77 -20.92 1.86
CA HIS A 332 -7.54 -20.43 2.47
C HIS A 332 -7.15 -19.06 1.92
N THR A 333 -7.26 -18.85 0.60
CA THR A 333 -7.03 -17.54 -0.03
C THR A 333 -7.95 -16.46 0.54
N LEU A 334 -9.25 -16.76 0.64
CA LEU A 334 -10.25 -15.84 1.20
C LEU A 334 -9.98 -15.57 2.69
N GLY A 335 -9.58 -16.60 3.45
CA GLY A 335 -9.20 -16.47 4.85
C GLY A 335 -7.96 -15.58 5.04
N ALA A 336 -6.92 -15.76 4.22
CA ALA A 336 -5.70 -14.96 4.27
C ALA A 336 -5.95 -13.49 3.90
N MET A 337 -6.76 -13.23 2.87
CA MET A 337 -7.18 -11.87 2.52
C MET A 337 -7.98 -11.21 3.65
N ARG A 338 -8.89 -11.95 4.28
CA ARG A 338 -9.66 -11.46 5.42
C ARG A 338 -8.76 -11.11 6.60
N ALA A 339 -7.84 -12.01 6.96
CA ALA A 339 -6.87 -11.77 8.02
C ALA A 339 -5.99 -10.54 7.76
N PHE A 340 -5.60 -10.29 6.49
CA PHE A 340 -4.88 -9.07 6.09
C PHE A 340 -5.68 -7.80 6.41
N PHE A 341 -6.94 -7.72 5.98
CA PHE A 341 -7.77 -6.54 6.21
C PHE A 341 -8.22 -6.40 7.67
N ASP A 342 -8.46 -7.49 8.38
CA ASP A 342 -8.78 -7.46 9.80
C ASP A 342 -7.59 -6.95 10.60
N ARG A 343 -6.37 -7.36 10.27
CA ARG A 343 -5.15 -6.79 10.84
C ARG A 343 -5.03 -5.29 10.54
N ALA A 344 -5.34 -4.86 9.32
CA ALA A 344 -5.30 -3.45 8.96
C ALA A 344 -6.30 -2.60 9.76
N ARG A 345 -7.49 -3.11 10.07
CA ARG A 345 -8.50 -2.40 10.86
C ARG A 345 -8.17 -2.25 12.34
N ARG A 346 -7.16 -2.96 12.88
CA ARG A 346 -6.80 -2.91 14.31
C ARG A 346 -6.13 -1.60 14.72
N SER A 347 -5.48 -0.91 13.79
CA SER A 347 -4.76 0.33 14.08
C SER A 347 -4.62 1.17 12.81
N PRO A 348 -4.58 2.52 12.91
CA PRO A 348 -4.34 3.35 11.75
C PRO A 348 -3.09 2.93 10.98
N CYS A 349 -3.22 2.69 9.67
CA CYS A 349 -2.15 2.15 8.85
C CYS A 349 -2.32 2.47 7.36
N VAL A 350 -1.26 2.22 6.59
CA VAL A 350 -1.32 2.13 5.13
C VAL A 350 -1.37 0.65 4.74
N ALA A 351 -2.49 0.21 4.17
CA ALA A 351 -2.69 -1.12 3.61
C ALA A 351 -2.36 -1.10 2.11
N LEU A 352 -1.23 -1.71 1.74
CA LEU A 352 -0.81 -1.88 0.35
C LEU A 352 -1.32 -3.22 -0.20
N VAL A 353 -2.08 -3.16 -1.29
CA VAL A 353 -2.48 -4.31 -2.10
C VAL A 353 -1.68 -4.28 -3.40
N ASP A 354 -0.58 -5.03 -3.45
CA ASP A 354 0.31 -5.04 -4.61
C ASP A 354 -0.22 -5.93 -5.73
N GLU A 355 0.12 -5.58 -6.98
CA GLU A 355 -0.28 -6.28 -8.21
C GLU A 355 -1.78 -6.57 -8.28
N ILE A 356 -2.62 -5.55 -8.01
CA ILE A 356 -4.08 -5.71 -7.92
C ILE A 356 -4.70 -6.14 -9.26
N ASP A 357 -4.00 -6.00 -10.39
CA ASP A 357 -4.43 -6.58 -11.67
C ASP A 357 -4.43 -8.11 -11.68
N SER A 358 -3.81 -8.77 -10.71
CA SER A 358 -3.88 -10.22 -10.51
C SER A 358 -5.30 -10.72 -10.20
N PHE A 359 -6.17 -9.86 -9.66
CA PHE A 359 -7.59 -10.18 -9.47
C PHE A 359 -8.35 -10.28 -10.80
N GLY A 360 -7.88 -9.56 -11.82
CA GLY A 360 -8.49 -9.51 -13.15
C GLY A 360 -9.85 -8.83 -13.18
N ASP A 361 -10.52 -8.99 -14.32
CA ASP A 361 -11.90 -8.57 -14.57
C ASP A 361 -12.79 -9.81 -14.70
N ARG A 362 -13.81 -9.92 -13.83
CA ARG A 362 -14.72 -11.07 -13.78
C ARG A 362 -15.49 -11.32 -15.10
N ALA A 363 -15.61 -10.31 -15.96
CA ALA A 363 -16.22 -10.45 -17.29
C ALA A 363 -15.28 -11.09 -18.32
N SER A 364 -13.97 -11.06 -18.08
CA SER A 364 -12.94 -11.51 -19.02
C SER A 364 -12.45 -12.96 -18.79
N PHE A 365 -12.89 -13.62 -17.70
CA PHE A 365 -12.46 -14.99 -17.38
C PHE A 365 -13.23 -16.06 -18.18
N PRO A 366 -12.56 -17.17 -18.59
CA PRO A 366 -13.23 -18.34 -19.16
C PRO A 366 -14.26 -18.95 -18.21
N GLU A 367 -15.31 -19.56 -18.76
CA GLU A 367 -16.45 -20.09 -18.01
C GLU A 367 -16.06 -21.02 -16.84
N HIS A 368 -15.07 -21.89 -17.04
CA HIS A 368 -14.59 -22.84 -16.03
C HIS A 368 -13.82 -22.21 -14.85
N SER A 369 -13.33 -20.97 -14.98
CA SER A 369 -12.60 -20.26 -13.91
C SER A 369 -13.35 -19.04 -13.39
N ARG A 370 -14.49 -18.71 -14.00
CA ARG A 370 -15.25 -17.49 -13.73
C ARG A 370 -15.83 -17.46 -12.32
N ASP A 371 -16.33 -18.59 -11.83
CA ASP A 371 -16.94 -18.67 -10.50
C ASP A 371 -15.90 -18.45 -9.38
N TYR A 372 -14.71 -19.03 -9.53
CA TYR A 372 -13.60 -18.81 -8.60
C TYR A 372 -13.17 -17.33 -8.62
N ALA A 373 -12.89 -16.78 -9.80
CA ALA A 373 -12.44 -15.39 -9.95
C ALA A 373 -13.50 -14.41 -9.41
N THR A 374 -14.78 -14.65 -9.69
CA THR A 374 -15.89 -13.82 -9.20
C THR A 374 -15.96 -13.82 -7.68
N GLN A 375 -15.78 -14.98 -7.03
CA GLN A 375 -15.77 -15.06 -5.56
C GLN A 375 -14.59 -14.29 -4.94
N VAL A 376 -13.40 -14.41 -5.52
CA VAL A 376 -12.20 -13.68 -5.05
C VAL A 376 -12.37 -12.17 -5.22
N VAL A 377 -12.85 -11.71 -6.39
CA VAL A 377 -13.14 -10.29 -6.64
C VAL A 377 -14.20 -9.77 -5.68
N ASN A 378 -15.32 -10.48 -5.51
CA ASN A 378 -16.39 -10.04 -4.60
C ASN A 378 -15.90 -9.92 -3.15
N ALA A 379 -15.07 -10.86 -2.69
CA ALA A 379 -14.51 -10.80 -1.34
C ALA A 379 -13.54 -9.60 -1.16
N LEU A 380 -12.76 -9.23 -2.19
CA LEU A 380 -12.00 -7.98 -2.15
C LEU A 380 -12.94 -6.76 -2.11
N LEU A 381 -14.01 -6.76 -2.90
CA LEU A 381 -14.99 -5.67 -2.93
C LEU A 381 -15.66 -5.45 -1.57
N GLU A 382 -15.93 -6.51 -0.80
CA GLU A 382 -16.45 -6.43 0.56
C GLU A 382 -15.48 -5.68 1.49
N HIS A 383 -14.18 -5.94 1.36
CA HIS A 383 -13.17 -5.28 2.18
C HIS A 383 -12.86 -3.83 1.75
N LEU A 384 -13.10 -3.50 0.49
CA LEU A 384 -12.96 -2.14 -0.03
C LEU A 384 -14.21 -1.27 0.18
N ALA A 385 -15.37 -1.86 0.49
CA ALA A 385 -16.64 -1.14 0.55
C ALA A 385 -16.80 -0.29 1.81
N GLY A 386 -16.97 1.03 1.63
CA GLY A 386 -17.40 1.98 2.66
C GLY A 386 -16.23 2.71 3.33
N ALA A 387 -16.31 4.03 3.46
CA ALA A 387 -15.32 4.81 4.22
C ALA A 387 -15.45 4.55 5.74
N ALA A 388 -16.67 4.42 6.25
CA ALA A 388 -16.94 4.17 7.67
C ALA A 388 -16.46 2.80 8.17
N SER A 389 -16.39 1.79 7.29
CA SER A 389 -15.90 0.43 7.63
C SER A 389 -14.37 0.30 7.61
N ARG A 390 -13.67 1.37 7.20
CA ARG A 390 -12.21 1.44 7.01
C ARG A 390 -11.60 2.62 7.75
N GLU A 391 -12.25 3.13 8.79
CA GLU A 391 -11.70 4.24 9.57
C GLU A 391 -10.28 3.93 10.06
N GLY A 392 -9.35 4.84 9.80
CA GLY A 392 -7.92 4.67 10.08
C GLY A 392 -7.12 3.89 9.02
N VAL A 393 -7.76 3.25 8.02
CA VAL A 393 -7.06 2.41 7.03
C VAL A 393 -6.95 3.10 5.67
N VAL A 394 -5.75 3.54 5.32
CA VAL A 394 -5.45 4.04 3.98
C VAL A 394 -5.18 2.86 3.03
N VAL A 395 -5.95 2.70 1.96
CA VAL A 395 -5.76 1.60 1.01
C VAL A 395 -5.05 2.06 -0.25
N VAL A 396 -3.87 1.50 -0.53
CA VAL A 396 -3.13 1.77 -1.77
C VAL A 396 -3.09 0.50 -2.60
N GLY A 397 -3.70 0.51 -3.79
CA GLY A 397 -3.56 -0.54 -4.79
C GLY A 397 -2.47 -0.17 -5.80
N THR A 398 -1.65 -1.12 -6.23
CA THR A 398 -0.63 -0.88 -7.27
C THR A 398 -0.83 -1.82 -8.46
N THR A 399 -0.59 -1.32 -9.67
CA THR A 399 -0.75 -2.11 -10.91
C THR A 399 0.16 -1.66 -12.05
N ASN A 400 0.54 -2.59 -12.92
CA ASN A 400 1.12 -2.28 -14.23
C ASN A 400 0.07 -2.16 -15.33
N HIS A 401 -1.11 -2.75 -15.13
CA HIS A 401 -2.12 -2.94 -16.16
C HIS A 401 -3.52 -2.54 -15.66
N PRO A 402 -3.80 -1.22 -15.53
CA PRO A 402 -5.07 -0.75 -14.98
C PRO A 402 -6.30 -1.23 -15.77
N GLY A 403 -6.15 -1.47 -17.08
CA GLY A 403 -7.23 -2.00 -17.93
C GLY A 403 -7.60 -3.47 -17.68
N ARG A 404 -6.85 -4.20 -16.86
CA ARG A 404 -7.17 -5.59 -16.47
C ARG A 404 -8.00 -5.69 -15.20
N ILE A 405 -8.21 -4.58 -14.49
CA ILE A 405 -8.88 -4.57 -13.19
C ILE A 405 -10.40 -4.52 -13.37
N ASP A 406 -11.14 -5.30 -12.59
CA ASP A 406 -12.61 -5.21 -12.54
C ASP A 406 -13.06 -3.76 -12.27
N PRO A 407 -13.89 -3.15 -13.14
CA PRO A 407 -14.32 -1.76 -12.98
C PRO A 407 -15.04 -1.47 -11.65
N ALA A 408 -15.59 -2.49 -10.98
CA ALA A 408 -16.21 -2.30 -9.67
C ALA A 408 -15.19 -1.98 -8.57
N ILE A 409 -13.93 -2.41 -8.69
CA ILE A 409 -12.86 -2.08 -7.73
C ILE A 409 -12.56 -0.57 -7.75
N LEU A 410 -12.71 0.07 -8.93
CA LEU A 410 -12.36 1.47 -9.18
C LEU A 410 -13.51 2.46 -8.89
N ARG A 411 -14.66 1.98 -8.39
CA ARG A 411 -15.82 2.84 -8.12
C ARG A 411 -15.60 3.71 -6.88
N SER A 412 -16.36 4.80 -6.79
CA SER A 412 -16.37 5.70 -5.63
C SER A 412 -16.58 4.94 -4.32
N GLY A 413 -15.87 5.35 -3.27
CA GLY A 413 -15.86 4.68 -1.97
C GLY A 413 -15.02 3.39 -1.92
N ARG A 414 -14.23 3.08 -2.96
CA ARG A 414 -13.26 1.96 -3.03
C ARG A 414 -11.88 2.48 -3.40
N LEU A 415 -11.34 2.22 -4.59
CA LEU A 415 -10.11 2.83 -5.12
C LEU A 415 -10.47 3.99 -6.06
N GLU A 416 -11.10 5.01 -5.51
CA GLU A 416 -11.71 6.09 -6.29
C GLU A 416 -10.68 7.01 -6.94
N ARG A 417 -9.53 7.21 -6.29
CA ARG A 417 -8.43 7.99 -6.83
C ARG A 417 -7.55 7.11 -7.68
N HIS A 418 -7.48 7.36 -8.98
CA HIS A 418 -6.52 6.70 -9.88
C HIS A 418 -5.42 7.67 -10.27
N VAL A 419 -4.18 7.37 -9.85
CA VAL A 419 -3.00 8.15 -10.23
C VAL A 419 -2.06 7.31 -11.07
N ARG A 420 -1.67 7.84 -12.23
CA ARG A 420 -0.67 7.21 -13.10
C ARG A 420 0.70 7.83 -12.86
N ILE A 421 1.63 7.03 -12.37
CA ILE A 421 3.05 7.38 -12.24
C ILE A 421 3.70 7.15 -13.59
N GLN A 422 4.27 8.22 -14.14
CA GLN A 422 5.01 8.18 -15.39
C GLN A 422 6.48 7.82 -15.12
N PRO A 423 7.22 7.33 -16.14
CA PRO A 423 8.67 7.32 -16.07
C PRO A 423 9.22 8.71 -15.73
N PRO A 424 10.31 8.79 -14.95
CA PRO A 424 10.91 10.06 -14.57
C PRO A 424 11.51 10.79 -15.79
N ASP A 425 11.49 12.12 -15.76
CA ASP A 425 12.23 12.93 -16.74
C ASP A 425 13.73 13.03 -16.37
N ALA A 426 14.53 13.75 -17.16
CA ALA A 426 15.96 13.90 -16.90
C ALA A 426 16.27 14.58 -15.55
N VAL A 427 15.42 15.51 -15.12
CA VAL A 427 15.60 16.24 -13.85
C VAL A 427 15.28 15.31 -12.69
N ASP A 428 14.14 14.61 -12.76
CA ASP A 428 13.74 13.60 -11.80
C ASP A 428 14.78 12.47 -11.70
N LEU A 429 15.28 11.97 -12.85
CA LEU A 429 16.34 10.96 -12.88
C LEU A 429 17.61 11.42 -12.17
N ALA A 430 18.05 12.66 -12.38
CA ALA A 430 19.21 13.20 -11.69
C ALA A 430 19.01 13.22 -10.15
N LEU A 431 17.80 13.54 -9.70
CA LEU A 431 17.44 13.55 -8.28
C LEU A 431 17.29 12.13 -7.71
N ILE A 432 16.71 11.20 -8.47
CA ILE A 432 16.62 9.79 -8.11
C ILE A 432 18.02 9.17 -7.97
N LEU A 433 18.91 9.42 -8.94
CA LEU A 433 20.32 9.01 -8.87
C LEU A 433 21.00 9.58 -7.62
N ARG A 434 20.75 10.86 -7.31
CA ARG A 434 21.28 11.51 -6.10
C ARG A 434 20.79 10.79 -4.83
N GLY A 435 19.52 10.44 -4.77
CA GLY A 435 18.93 9.69 -3.66
C GLY A 435 19.64 8.35 -3.46
N TYR A 436 19.82 7.57 -4.53
CA TYR A 436 20.49 6.27 -4.44
C TYR A 436 21.98 6.36 -4.13
N LEU A 437 22.65 7.47 -4.46
CA LEU A 437 24.04 7.71 -4.08
C LEU A 437 24.22 7.92 -2.57
N ALA A 438 23.16 8.28 -1.83
CA ALA A 438 23.14 8.37 -0.38
C ALA A 438 24.34 9.15 0.20
N GLY A 439 24.63 10.32 -0.37
CA GLY A 439 25.74 11.19 0.05
C GLY A 439 27.09 10.92 -0.63
N ALA A 440 27.23 9.83 -1.39
CA ALA A 440 28.41 9.60 -2.22
C ALA A 440 28.50 10.62 -3.36
N LEU A 441 29.73 10.97 -3.75
CA LEU A 441 30.04 11.94 -4.81
C LEU A 441 29.30 13.30 -4.62
N PRO A 442 29.47 13.95 -3.45
CA PRO A 442 28.85 15.23 -3.19
C PRO A 442 29.35 16.26 -4.23
N GLY A 443 28.42 16.98 -4.86
CA GLY A 443 28.75 18.02 -5.85
C GLY A 443 28.92 17.56 -7.30
N LEU A 444 28.94 16.25 -7.59
CA LEU A 444 28.97 15.76 -8.98
C LEU A 444 27.70 16.17 -9.74
N ASP A 445 27.81 16.80 -10.91
CA ASP A 445 26.64 17.07 -11.74
C ASP A 445 26.12 15.79 -12.42
N LEU A 446 24.90 15.37 -12.05
CA LEU A 446 24.28 14.15 -12.57
C LEU A 446 23.41 14.38 -13.82
N ARG A 447 23.22 15.63 -14.25
CA ARG A 447 22.40 15.96 -15.44
C ARG A 447 22.89 15.25 -16.71
N PRO A 448 24.20 15.19 -17.01
CA PRO A 448 24.68 14.48 -18.20
C PRO A 448 24.36 12.98 -18.15
N LEU A 449 24.51 12.36 -16.98
CA LEU A 449 24.22 10.94 -16.76
C LEU A 449 22.71 10.66 -16.86
N ALA A 450 21.88 11.53 -16.29
CA ALA A 450 20.44 11.42 -16.37
C ALA A 450 19.92 11.58 -17.81
N GLY A 451 20.53 12.46 -18.61
CA GLY A 451 20.26 12.58 -20.04
C GLY A 451 20.57 11.29 -20.81
N GLN A 452 21.69 10.63 -20.51
CA GLN A 452 22.00 9.33 -21.10
C GLN A 452 20.97 8.25 -20.72
N LEU A 453 20.49 8.29 -19.47
CA LEU A 453 19.52 7.35 -18.91
C LEU A 453 18.05 7.74 -19.20
N LEU A 454 17.78 8.65 -20.12
CA LEU A 454 16.41 8.99 -20.49
C LEU A 454 15.63 7.75 -20.94
N GLY A 455 14.43 7.59 -20.38
CA GLY A 455 13.60 6.38 -20.53
C GLY A 455 13.80 5.34 -19.41
N ALA A 456 14.87 5.45 -18.62
CA ALA A 456 15.10 4.59 -17.47
C ALA A 456 14.08 4.85 -16.35
N THR A 457 13.75 3.80 -15.61
CA THR A 457 12.89 3.87 -14.42
C THR A 457 13.71 4.11 -13.16
N GLY A 458 13.04 4.35 -12.02
CA GLY A 458 13.71 4.45 -10.73
C GLY A 458 14.50 3.19 -10.36
N ALA A 459 13.96 2.01 -10.70
CA ALA A 459 14.66 0.73 -10.50
C ALA A 459 15.90 0.58 -11.39
N ASP A 460 15.86 1.12 -12.61
CA ASP A 460 17.01 1.11 -13.52
C ASP A 460 18.13 2.05 -13.01
N ALA A 461 17.75 3.24 -12.54
CA ALA A 461 18.69 4.17 -11.90
C ALA A 461 19.35 3.54 -10.66
N GLU A 462 18.59 2.83 -9.83
CA GLU A 462 19.12 2.06 -8.70
C GLU A 462 20.11 0.98 -9.17
N ALA A 463 19.75 0.24 -10.22
CA ALA A 463 20.60 -0.80 -10.78
C ALA A 463 21.93 -0.25 -11.29
N VAL A 464 21.93 0.90 -11.95
CA VAL A 464 23.15 1.60 -12.40
C VAL A 464 24.04 1.97 -11.21
N VAL A 465 23.48 2.61 -10.18
CA VAL A 465 24.25 2.98 -8.96
C VAL A 465 24.79 1.74 -8.25
N ARG A 466 23.99 0.67 -8.16
CA ARG A 466 24.40 -0.61 -7.56
C ARG A 466 25.53 -1.27 -8.33
N ARG A 467 25.49 -1.25 -9.67
CA ARG A 467 26.58 -1.74 -10.53
C ARG A 467 27.85 -0.91 -10.34
N ALA A 468 27.73 0.41 -10.33
CA ALA A 468 28.85 1.33 -10.11
C ALA A 468 29.54 1.07 -8.76
N ARG A 469 28.77 0.93 -7.67
CA ARG A 469 29.30 0.51 -6.35
C ARG A 469 29.99 -0.85 -6.39
N GLY A 470 29.48 -1.78 -7.21
CA GLY A 470 30.10 -3.07 -7.44
C GLY A 470 31.46 -2.98 -8.14
N LEU A 471 31.62 -2.06 -9.11
CA LEU A 471 32.89 -1.79 -9.79
C LEU A 471 33.93 -1.23 -8.82
N ALA A 472 33.57 -0.19 -8.07
CA ALA A 472 34.42 0.42 -7.05
C ALA A 472 34.89 -0.59 -5.99
N ARG A 473 33.94 -1.38 -5.46
CA ARG A 473 34.24 -2.44 -4.47
C ARG A 473 35.21 -3.49 -4.99
N ARG A 474 35.05 -3.95 -6.24
CA ARG A 474 36.00 -4.92 -6.86
C ARG A 474 37.39 -4.33 -7.07
N ALA A 475 37.47 -3.02 -7.29
CA ALA A 475 38.74 -2.30 -7.41
C ALA A 475 39.35 -1.90 -6.06
N GLY A 476 38.69 -2.21 -4.92
CA GLY A 476 39.19 -1.90 -3.59
C GLY A 476 39.28 -0.41 -3.28
N ARG A 477 38.45 0.42 -3.92
CA ARG A 477 38.43 1.88 -3.77
C ARG A 477 37.01 2.42 -3.58
N ASP A 478 36.90 3.69 -3.20
CA ASP A 478 35.63 4.39 -3.12
C ASP A 478 35.00 4.60 -4.51
N LEU A 479 33.69 4.83 -4.50
CA LEU A 479 32.90 5.10 -5.70
C LEU A 479 33.36 6.40 -6.36
N ASP A 480 33.70 6.32 -7.65
CA ASP A 480 34.08 7.46 -8.47
C ASP A 480 33.06 7.73 -9.59
N ALA A 481 33.04 8.95 -10.13
CA ALA A 481 32.19 9.34 -11.26
C ALA A 481 32.42 8.45 -12.49
N ALA A 482 33.65 7.98 -12.69
CA ALA A 482 34.00 7.04 -13.77
C ALA A 482 33.25 5.71 -13.64
N ASP A 483 32.98 5.22 -12.43
CA ASP A 483 32.22 3.97 -12.23
C ASP A 483 30.75 4.14 -12.60
N LEU A 484 30.16 5.30 -12.29
CA LEU A 484 28.78 5.63 -12.67
C LEU A 484 28.66 5.71 -14.18
N ALA A 485 29.58 6.43 -14.84
CA ALA A 485 29.59 6.55 -16.29
C ALA A 485 29.77 5.18 -16.97
N ALA A 486 30.69 4.34 -16.48
CA ALA A 486 30.91 2.99 -17.00
C ALA A 486 29.67 2.10 -16.80
N ALA A 487 29.06 2.11 -15.61
CA ALA A 487 27.87 1.33 -15.30
C ALA A 487 26.65 1.75 -16.13
N ALA A 488 26.51 3.05 -16.40
CA ALA A 488 25.46 3.59 -17.26
C ALA A 488 25.71 3.26 -18.73
N ALA A 489 26.94 3.38 -19.23
CA ALA A 489 27.28 3.03 -20.61
C ALA A 489 27.11 1.54 -20.92
N GLU A 490 27.34 0.66 -19.93
CA GLU A 490 27.07 -0.77 -20.06
C GLU A 490 25.56 -1.06 -20.09
N ALA A 491 24.77 -0.35 -19.28
CA ALA A 491 23.32 -0.56 -19.18
C ALA A 491 22.53 0.07 -20.33
N TRP A 492 22.88 1.31 -20.66
CA TRP A 492 22.27 2.18 -21.67
C TRP A 492 23.40 2.72 -22.56
N PRO A 493 23.88 1.93 -23.54
CA PRO A 493 24.91 2.37 -24.44
C PRO A 493 24.44 3.56 -25.27
N PRO A 494 25.24 4.63 -25.42
CA PRO A 494 24.83 5.81 -26.16
C PRO A 494 24.59 5.47 -27.63
N LEU A 495 23.59 6.13 -28.23
CA LEU A 495 23.31 6.00 -29.65
C LEU A 495 24.53 6.39 -30.50
N PRO A 496 24.82 5.67 -31.60
CA PRO A 496 25.80 6.13 -32.59
C PRO A 496 25.46 7.54 -33.08
N ALA A 497 26.47 8.37 -33.34
CA ALA A 497 26.27 9.79 -33.67
C ALA A 497 25.30 10.02 -34.85
N SER A 498 25.34 9.17 -35.88
CA SER A 498 24.41 9.24 -37.01
C SER A 498 22.96 8.95 -36.62
N VAL A 499 22.73 7.98 -35.72
CA VAL A 499 21.41 7.62 -35.20
C VAL A 499 20.91 8.72 -34.27
N ARG A 500 21.75 9.19 -33.34
CA ARG A 500 21.44 10.29 -32.42
C ARG A 500 21.00 11.54 -33.17
N ARG A 501 21.73 11.92 -34.23
CA ARG A 501 21.38 13.06 -35.07
C ARG A 501 20.00 12.91 -35.72
N ARG A 502 19.67 11.71 -36.19
CA ARG A 502 18.37 11.45 -36.81
C ARG A 502 17.23 11.52 -35.80
N VAL A 503 17.42 10.93 -34.61
CA VAL A 503 16.47 11.07 -33.49
C VAL A 503 16.28 12.54 -33.11
N ALA A 504 17.37 13.32 -33.03
CA ALA A 504 17.28 14.75 -32.72
C ALA A 504 16.40 15.52 -33.71
N VAL A 505 16.52 15.21 -35.01
CA VAL A 505 15.69 15.80 -36.06
C VAL A 505 14.23 15.34 -35.94
N HIS A 506 14.01 14.07 -35.61
CA HIS A 506 12.68 13.51 -35.41
C HIS A 506 11.93 14.22 -34.26
N GLU A 507 12.52 14.26 -33.07
CA GLU A 507 11.90 14.91 -31.91
C GLU A 507 11.72 16.43 -32.11
N ALA A 508 12.69 17.08 -32.75
CA ALA A 508 12.59 18.49 -33.13
C ALA A 508 11.40 18.74 -34.07
N GLY A 509 11.03 17.76 -34.91
CA GLY A 509 9.86 17.79 -35.77
C GLY A 509 8.56 17.90 -34.98
N HIS A 510 8.37 17.07 -33.95
CA HIS A 510 7.17 17.10 -33.10
C HIS A 510 7.01 18.42 -32.38
N VAL A 511 8.04 18.90 -31.66
CA VAL A 511 7.93 20.15 -30.90
C VAL A 511 7.80 21.38 -31.80
N LEU A 512 8.43 21.36 -32.99
CA LEU A 512 8.23 22.40 -33.99
C LEU A 512 6.79 22.41 -34.48
N ALA A 513 6.26 21.26 -34.90
CA ALA A 513 4.89 21.14 -35.38
C ALA A 513 3.90 21.57 -34.30
N ALA A 514 4.07 21.11 -33.06
CA ALA A 514 3.23 21.50 -31.93
C ALA A 514 3.21 23.02 -31.70
N ALA A 515 4.38 23.68 -31.77
CA ALA A 515 4.49 25.13 -31.64
C ALA A 515 3.97 25.93 -32.85
N THR A 516 3.80 25.29 -34.01
CA THR A 516 3.40 25.95 -35.27
C THR A 516 1.95 25.70 -35.67
N ILE A 517 1.47 24.49 -35.43
CA ILE A 517 0.16 23.98 -35.86
C ILE A 517 -0.83 24.06 -34.70
N GLY A 518 -0.40 23.67 -33.50
CA GLY A 518 -1.27 23.57 -32.33
C GLY A 518 -1.46 24.92 -31.65
N ALA A 519 -2.63 25.53 -31.83
CA ALA A 519 -3.05 26.67 -31.02
C ALA A 519 -3.47 26.16 -29.63
N GLY A 520 -2.51 25.95 -28.72
CA GLY A 520 -2.82 25.59 -27.32
C GLY A 520 -1.86 24.64 -26.60
N ALA A 521 -0.65 24.38 -27.11
CA ALA A 521 0.36 23.66 -26.33
C ALA A 521 0.86 24.52 -25.16
N ALA A 522 0.51 24.13 -23.92
CA ALA A 522 0.90 24.84 -22.71
C ALA A 522 2.38 24.65 -22.35
N SER A 523 2.94 23.49 -22.69
CA SER A 523 4.36 23.21 -22.50
C SER A 523 4.90 22.33 -23.62
N LEU A 524 6.17 22.53 -23.95
CA LEU A 524 6.92 21.76 -24.94
C LEU A 524 8.24 21.31 -24.33
N SER A 525 8.59 20.05 -24.50
CA SER A 525 9.93 19.56 -24.22
C SER A 525 10.27 18.39 -25.14
N ALA A 526 11.55 18.16 -25.37
CA ALA A 526 12.05 17.00 -26.09
C ALA A 526 13.37 16.52 -25.50
N ALA A 527 13.64 15.23 -25.60
CA ALA A 527 14.89 14.65 -25.10
C ALA A 527 15.31 13.40 -25.89
N ILE A 528 16.61 13.06 -25.85
CA ILE A 528 17.23 11.92 -26.52
C ILE A 528 17.94 11.05 -25.48
N GLY A 529 17.46 9.82 -25.33
CA GLY A 529 18.09 8.77 -24.54
C GLY A 529 18.87 7.77 -25.38
N ALA A 530 19.31 6.69 -24.73
CA ALA A 530 20.06 5.61 -25.38
C ALA A 530 19.17 4.67 -26.23
N GLU A 531 17.85 4.67 -26.03
CA GLU A 531 16.90 3.87 -26.82
C GLU A 531 16.17 4.66 -27.93
N GLY A 532 16.35 5.98 -27.99
CA GLY A 532 15.62 6.84 -28.91
C GLY A 532 15.38 8.23 -28.34
N GLY A 533 14.31 8.89 -28.78
CA GLY A 533 13.92 10.21 -28.30
C GLY A 533 12.45 10.24 -27.92
N ALA A 534 12.05 11.29 -27.22
CA ALA A 534 10.66 11.58 -26.94
C ALA A 534 10.41 13.08 -26.91
N ALA A 535 9.24 13.48 -27.41
CA ALA A 535 8.71 14.83 -27.31
C ALA A 535 7.45 14.84 -26.43
N TRP A 536 7.44 15.70 -25.42
CA TRP A 536 6.27 15.92 -24.56
C TRP A 536 5.61 17.25 -24.89
N ILE A 537 4.31 17.17 -25.14
CA ILE A 537 3.47 18.32 -25.50
C ILE A 537 2.35 18.38 -24.47
N GLY A 538 2.45 19.35 -23.56
CA GLY A 538 1.42 19.62 -22.56
C GLY A 538 0.17 20.20 -23.21
N ALA A 539 -0.97 19.55 -23.01
CA ALA A 539 -2.26 20.14 -23.35
C ALA A 539 -2.52 21.33 -22.42
N GLY A 540 -2.95 22.47 -22.95
CA GLY A 540 -3.43 23.58 -22.13
C GLY A 540 -4.67 23.20 -21.32
N GLU A 541 -4.95 23.98 -20.27
CA GLU A 541 -6.16 23.86 -19.45
C GLU A 541 -7.40 24.05 -20.33
N GLY A 542 -7.91 22.94 -20.85
CA GLY A 542 -9.05 22.89 -21.75
C GLY A 542 -9.69 21.51 -21.67
N ALA A 543 -10.23 21.17 -20.50
CA ALA A 543 -11.02 19.95 -20.27
C ALA A 543 -12.41 20.04 -20.92
N GLY A 544 -12.50 20.61 -22.12
CA GLY A 544 -13.71 20.73 -22.91
C GLY A 544 -13.84 19.62 -23.95
N PRO A 545 -15.00 19.52 -24.63
CA PRO A 545 -15.18 18.62 -25.76
C PRO A 545 -14.15 18.90 -26.86
N VAL A 546 -13.46 17.85 -27.34
CA VAL A 546 -12.45 17.97 -28.39
C VAL A 546 -13.12 18.06 -29.76
N THR A 547 -12.70 19.04 -30.56
CA THR A 547 -13.22 19.28 -31.92
C THR A 547 -12.46 18.47 -32.97
N GLU A 548 -13.07 18.29 -34.17
CA GLU A 548 -12.39 17.63 -35.29
C GLU A 548 -11.07 18.32 -35.66
N ALA A 549 -11.06 19.66 -35.72
CA ALA A 549 -9.87 20.44 -36.04
C ALA A 549 -8.71 20.16 -35.08
N GLN A 550 -8.99 20.07 -33.78
CA GLN A 550 -7.97 19.76 -32.76
C GLN A 550 -7.42 18.34 -32.90
N LEU A 551 -8.25 17.35 -33.26
CA LEU A 551 -7.78 16.00 -33.56
C LEU A 551 -6.93 15.95 -34.83
N ASP A 552 -7.33 16.73 -35.83
CA ASP A 552 -6.62 16.91 -37.10
C ASP A 552 -5.24 17.56 -36.93
N GLU A 553 -5.12 18.55 -36.05
CA GLU A 553 -3.85 19.14 -35.61
C GLU A 553 -2.99 18.09 -34.89
N ARG A 554 -3.60 17.29 -34.01
CA ARG A 554 -2.90 16.22 -33.28
C ARG A 554 -2.37 15.14 -34.21
N LEU A 555 -3.12 14.75 -35.24
CA LEU A 555 -2.63 13.85 -36.30
C LEU A 555 -1.40 14.44 -37.03
N ALA A 556 -1.42 15.74 -37.34
CA ALA A 556 -0.28 16.39 -37.99
C ALA A 556 0.96 16.42 -37.08
N ILE A 557 0.78 16.69 -35.78
CA ILE A 557 1.85 16.67 -34.79
C ILE A 557 2.45 15.27 -34.64
N MET A 558 1.63 14.21 -34.56
CA MET A 558 2.10 12.82 -34.50
C MET A 558 2.93 12.45 -35.73
N LEU A 559 2.60 12.98 -36.90
CA LEU A 559 3.30 12.66 -38.14
C LEU A 559 4.53 13.55 -38.41
N ALA A 560 4.79 14.54 -37.56
CA ALA A 560 5.82 15.55 -37.79
C ALA A 560 7.25 15.04 -37.65
N GLY A 561 7.52 14.06 -36.79
CA GLY A 561 8.85 13.46 -36.66
C GLY A 561 9.31 12.80 -37.96
N ARG A 562 8.44 11.99 -38.57
CA ARG A 562 8.66 11.40 -39.90
C ARG A 562 8.85 12.46 -40.98
N ALA A 563 8.01 13.51 -40.98
CA ALA A 563 8.13 14.61 -41.95
C ALA A 563 9.44 15.40 -41.80
N ALA A 564 9.95 15.54 -40.58
CA ALA A 564 11.25 16.14 -40.29
C ALA A 564 12.42 15.30 -40.80
N GLU A 565 12.37 13.98 -40.61
CA GLU A 565 13.36 13.07 -41.18
C GLU A 565 13.41 13.20 -42.70
N GLU A 566 12.26 13.11 -43.38
CA GLU A 566 12.19 13.22 -44.83
C GLU A 566 12.73 14.57 -45.33
N ALA A 567 12.40 15.66 -44.64
CA ALA A 567 12.85 17.00 -45.02
C ALA A 567 14.38 17.17 -44.91
N VAL A 568 15.01 16.56 -43.90
CA VAL A 568 16.45 16.74 -43.62
C VAL A 568 17.31 15.71 -44.33
N PHE A 569 16.92 14.43 -44.32
CA PHE A 569 17.71 13.31 -44.83
C PHE A 569 17.28 12.83 -46.21
N GLY A 570 16.08 13.20 -46.68
CA GLY A 570 15.52 12.74 -47.96
C GLY A 570 14.96 11.31 -47.92
N ASP A 571 15.02 10.65 -46.78
CA ASP A 571 14.48 9.33 -46.51
C ASP A 571 13.81 9.27 -45.13
N VAL A 572 13.14 8.16 -44.85
CA VAL A 572 12.40 7.91 -43.60
C VAL A 572 12.81 6.56 -43.01
N THR A 573 12.72 6.44 -41.69
CA THR A 573 13.05 5.19 -41.00
C THR A 573 11.83 4.47 -40.45
N ALA A 574 12.05 3.23 -39.99
CA ALA A 574 11.07 2.48 -39.21
C ALA A 574 10.85 3.05 -37.80
N GLY A 575 11.66 4.03 -37.35
CA GLY A 575 11.54 4.64 -36.02
C GLY A 575 10.18 5.31 -35.78
N ALA A 576 9.53 5.83 -36.83
CA ALA A 576 8.20 6.44 -36.76
C ALA A 576 7.04 5.44 -36.66
N ALA A 577 7.30 4.15 -36.44
CA ALA A 577 6.25 3.12 -36.44
C ALA A 577 5.21 3.32 -35.34
N GLU A 578 5.64 3.74 -34.14
CA GLU A 578 4.73 3.99 -33.02
C GLU A 578 3.82 5.20 -33.28
N ASP A 579 4.37 6.29 -33.83
CA ASP A 579 3.60 7.47 -34.23
C ASP A 579 2.58 7.15 -35.31
N LEU A 580 2.98 6.38 -36.32
CA LEU A 580 2.09 5.93 -37.38
C LEU A 580 0.96 5.08 -36.81
N ALA A 581 1.26 4.16 -35.89
CA ALA A 581 0.26 3.33 -35.24
C ALA A 581 -0.70 4.18 -34.38
N ALA A 582 -0.19 5.15 -33.63
CA ALA A 582 -1.00 6.08 -32.83
C ALA A 582 -1.90 6.96 -33.71
N ALA A 583 -1.35 7.57 -34.76
CA ALA A 583 -2.09 8.36 -35.73
C ALA A 583 -3.16 7.51 -36.44
N THR A 584 -2.84 6.27 -36.81
CA THR A 584 -3.80 5.34 -37.43
C THR A 584 -4.95 5.00 -36.50
N ARG A 585 -4.68 4.71 -35.22
CA ARG A 585 -5.73 4.46 -34.22
C ARG A 585 -6.65 5.66 -34.07
N LEU A 586 -6.09 6.87 -34.00
CA LEU A 586 -6.88 8.10 -33.89
C LEU A 586 -7.72 8.35 -35.15
N ALA A 587 -7.13 8.24 -36.35
CA ALA A 587 -7.83 8.40 -37.61
C ALA A 587 -8.97 7.37 -37.77
N VAL A 588 -8.74 6.11 -37.37
CA VAL A 588 -9.79 5.08 -37.35
C VAL A 588 -10.91 5.48 -36.38
N ALA A 589 -10.59 6.00 -35.19
CA ALA A 589 -11.62 6.46 -34.27
C ALA A 589 -12.47 7.60 -34.87
N MET A 590 -11.83 8.58 -35.51
CA MET A 590 -12.47 9.69 -36.20
C MET A 590 -13.41 9.21 -37.32
N GLU A 591 -12.98 8.23 -38.11
CA GLU A 591 -13.75 7.69 -39.24
C GLU A 591 -14.83 6.67 -38.86
N THR A 592 -14.90 6.21 -37.59
CA THR A 592 -15.78 5.09 -37.23
C THR A 592 -16.76 5.35 -36.09
N HIS A 593 -16.32 5.96 -34.98
CA HIS A 593 -17.17 6.06 -33.77
C HIS A 593 -17.14 7.41 -33.06
N LEU A 594 -16.29 8.34 -33.50
CA LEU A 594 -16.31 9.74 -33.02
C LEU A 594 -17.24 10.66 -33.83
N GLY A 595 -17.84 10.16 -34.93
CA GLY A 595 -18.77 10.94 -35.75
C GLY A 595 -18.13 11.98 -36.67
N PHE A 596 -16.81 11.94 -36.85
CA PHE A 596 -16.06 12.88 -37.70
C PHE A 596 -15.84 12.38 -39.12
N SER A 597 -16.45 11.25 -39.51
CA SER A 597 -16.35 10.78 -40.88
C SER A 597 -17.17 11.70 -41.81
N PRO A 598 -16.57 12.28 -42.86
CA PRO A 598 -17.32 13.09 -43.82
C PRO A 598 -18.39 12.29 -44.58
N ARG A 599 -18.22 10.96 -44.67
CA ARG A 599 -19.13 10.06 -45.39
C ARG A 599 -20.24 9.51 -44.51
N THR A 600 -19.94 9.27 -43.24
CA THR A 600 -20.87 8.65 -42.29
C THR A 600 -20.84 9.35 -40.93
N PRO A 601 -21.20 10.65 -40.84
CA PRO A 601 -21.04 11.43 -39.61
C PRO A 601 -22.01 11.01 -38.48
N LEU A 602 -23.10 10.33 -38.81
CA LEU A 602 -24.14 9.89 -37.87
C LEU A 602 -24.10 8.38 -37.57
N VAL A 603 -23.10 7.66 -38.07
CA VAL A 603 -22.92 6.23 -37.82
C VAL A 603 -21.80 6.05 -36.82
N ALA A 604 -22.09 5.39 -35.70
CA ALA A 604 -21.09 4.96 -34.73
C ALA A 604 -20.95 3.43 -34.81
N LEU A 605 -19.82 2.97 -35.37
CA LEU A 605 -19.48 1.55 -35.35
C LEU A 605 -19.07 1.13 -33.93
N PRO A 606 -19.40 -0.09 -33.49
CA PRO A 606 -18.95 -0.59 -32.19
C PRO A 606 -17.42 -0.60 -32.11
N LYS A 607 -16.89 -0.44 -30.89
CA LYS A 607 -15.45 -0.51 -30.65
C LYS A 607 -14.94 -1.92 -31.00
N ALA A 608 -14.30 -2.04 -32.17
CA ALA A 608 -13.61 -3.23 -32.65
C ALA A 608 -12.11 -2.97 -32.73
N ALA A 609 -11.31 -4.02 -32.88
CA ALA A 609 -9.87 -3.86 -33.06
C ALA A 609 -9.58 -3.07 -34.35
N THR A 610 -8.62 -2.16 -34.28
CA THR A 610 -8.23 -1.30 -35.42
C THR A 610 -7.92 -2.12 -36.67
N ALA A 611 -7.27 -3.28 -36.52
CA ALA A 611 -6.94 -4.17 -37.62
C ALA A 611 -8.19 -4.71 -38.34
N ASP A 612 -9.26 -4.99 -37.61
CA ASP A 612 -10.51 -5.52 -38.18
C ASP A 612 -11.25 -4.44 -38.98
N LEU A 613 -11.30 -3.21 -38.45
CA LEU A 613 -11.92 -2.06 -39.12
C LEU A 613 -11.17 -1.67 -40.39
N LEU A 614 -9.84 -1.79 -40.40
CA LEU A 614 -9.02 -1.55 -41.60
C LEU A 614 -9.16 -2.63 -42.68
N ARG A 615 -9.78 -3.78 -42.40
CA ARG A 615 -10.16 -4.74 -43.45
C ARG A 615 -11.36 -4.29 -44.27
N VAL A 616 -12.12 -3.30 -43.79
CA VAL A 616 -13.23 -2.69 -44.53
C VAL A 616 -12.66 -1.69 -45.53
N PRO A 617 -12.76 -1.93 -46.86
CA PRO A 617 -12.07 -1.11 -47.85
C PRO A 617 -12.43 0.39 -47.78
N GLY A 618 -13.69 0.70 -47.47
CA GLY A 618 -14.16 2.09 -47.33
C GLY A 618 -13.52 2.83 -46.15
N VAL A 619 -13.30 2.15 -45.03
CA VAL A 619 -12.66 2.72 -43.82
C VAL A 619 -11.17 2.90 -44.06
N ALA A 620 -10.49 1.89 -44.63
CA ALA A 620 -9.07 1.97 -44.95
C ALA A 620 -8.75 3.15 -45.87
N ALA A 621 -9.56 3.35 -46.93
CA ALA A 621 -9.39 4.48 -47.84
C ALA A 621 -9.62 5.84 -47.16
N ALA A 622 -10.64 5.96 -46.31
CA ALA A 622 -10.92 7.21 -45.58
C ALA A 622 -9.80 7.56 -44.59
N VAL A 623 -9.34 6.56 -43.83
CA VAL A 623 -8.21 6.70 -42.91
C VAL A 623 -6.94 7.11 -43.66
N HIS A 624 -6.65 6.47 -44.79
CA HIS A 624 -5.51 6.82 -45.63
C HIS A 624 -5.55 8.28 -46.11
N LEU A 625 -6.71 8.76 -46.56
CA LEU A 625 -6.88 10.15 -47.00
C LEU A 625 -6.66 11.14 -45.85
N ARG A 626 -7.23 10.88 -44.67
CA ARG A 626 -7.05 11.75 -43.50
C ARG A 626 -5.60 11.79 -43.05
N LEU A 627 -4.93 10.64 -42.96
CA LEU A 627 -3.50 10.58 -42.62
C LEU A 627 -2.63 11.27 -43.67
N THR A 628 -2.95 11.15 -44.95
CA THR A 628 -2.23 11.84 -46.03
C THR A 628 -2.37 13.36 -45.92
N ALA A 629 -3.57 13.85 -45.64
CA ALA A 629 -3.80 15.28 -45.40
C ALA A 629 -3.04 15.78 -44.18
N ALA A 630 -3.07 15.04 -43.07
CA ALA A 630 -2.31 15.36 -41.86
C ALA A 630 -0.78 15.36 -42.12
N TYR A 631 -0.27 14.38 -42.86
CA TYR A 631 1.15 14.32 -43.26
C TYR A 631 1.55 15.51 -44.13
N GLY A 632 0.67 15.94 -45.05
CA GLY A 632 0.85 17.13 -45.85
C GLY A 632 0.96 18.41 -45.00
N ARG A 633 0.09 18.57 -44.00
CA ARG A 633 0.17 19.68 -43.03
C ARG A 633 1.47 19.66 -42.24
N ALA A 634 1.86 18.49 -41.72
CA ALA A 634 3.11 18.30 -40.99
C ALA A 634 4.34 18.67 -41.85
N SER A 635 4.40 18.14 -43.07
CA SER A 635 5.45 18.42 -44.04
C SER A 635 5.54 19.90 -44.41
N GLY A 636 4.39 20.57 -44.58
CA GLY A 636 4.32 22.01 -44.84
C GLY A 636 4.91 22.82 -43.69
N ALA A 637 4.51 22.53 -42.45
CA ALA A 637 5.01 23.21 -41.26
C ALA A 637 6.53 23.04 -41.06
N VAL A 638 7.02 21.80 -41.21
CA VAL A 638 8.44 21.46 -41.10
C VAL A 638 9.26 22.17 -42.17
N ARG A 639 8.82 22.14 -43.44
CA ARG A 639 9.55 22.79 -44.55
C ARG A 639 9.56 24.31 -44.42
N ALA A 640 8.44 24.92 -44.03
CA ALA A 640 8.34 26.37 -43.83
C ALA A 640 9.32 26.88 -42.78
N ARG A 641 9.59 26.09 -41.72
CA ARG A 641 10.50 26.45 -40.62
C ARG A 641 11.76 25.58 -40.54
N ARG A 642 12.30 25.14 -41.69
CA ARG A 642 13.49 24.26 -41.77
C ARG A 642 14.70 24.79 -40.99
N ALA A 643 14.92 26.10 -40.97
CA ALA A 643 16.02 26.68 -40.20
C ALA A 643 15.81 26.53 -38.67
N ALA A 644 14.57 26.68 -38.18
CA ALA A 644 14.25 26.48 -36.78
C ALA A 644 14.40 25.00 -36.39
N LEU A 645 13.94 24.08 -37.25
CA LEU A 645 14.14 22.64 -37.11
C LEU A 645 15.63 22.29 -36.91
N GLY A 646 16.50 22.81 -37.78
CA GLY A 646 17.95 22.57 -37.67
C GLY A 646 18.53 23.04 -36.34
N ARG A 647 18.14 24.23 -35.87
CA ARG A 647 18.59 24.77 -34.57
C ARG A 647 18.06 23.98 -33.38
N LEU A 648 16.81 23.52 -33.44
CA LEU A 648 16.23 22.65 -32.42
C LEU A 648 16.97 21.30 -32.36
N ALA A 649 17.17 20.66 -33.52
CA ALA A 649 17.91 19.40 -33.61
C ALA A 649 19.37 19.55 -33.16
N ASP A 650 20.04 20.64 -33.51
CA ASP A 650 21.41 20.94 -33.05
C ASP A 650 21.50 21.15 -31.54
N ALA A 651 20.51 21.84 -30.95
CA ALA A 651 20.44 22.03 -29.51
C ALA A 651 20.22 20.68 -28.81
N LEU A 652 19.26 19.90 -29.30
CA LEU A 652 18.88 18.61 -28.73
C LEU A 652 20.00 17.56 -28.85
N ASP A 653 20.69 17.49 -29.99
CA ASP A 653 21.82 16.58 -30.20
C ASP A 653 22.98 16.87 -29.23
N ARG A 654 23.29 18.17 -29.02
CA ARG A 654 24.35 18.61 -28.09
C ARG A 654 23.98 18.49 -26.62
N GLN A 655 22.77 18.86 -26.24
CA GLN A 655 22.36 18.98 -24.83
C GLN A 655 21.76 17.68 -24.30
N GLY A 656 21.16 16.86 -25.18
CA GLY A 656 20.41 15.67 -24.79
C GLY A 656 18.94 15.98 -24.49
N ASP A 657 18.62 17.18 -24.02
CA ASP A 657 17.26 17.64 -23.75
C ASP A 657 17.07 19.12 -24.13
N ILE A 658 15.81 19.53 -24.31
CA ILE A 658 15.43 20.92 -24.53
C ILE A 658 14.03 21.21 -23.95
N GLY A 659 13.92 22.28 -23.17
CA GLY A 659 12.68 22.73 -22.54
C GLY A 659 11.96 23.87 -23.24
N ASP A 660 10.73 24.16 -22.79
CA ASP A 660 9.77 25.05 -23.46
C ASP A 660 10.33 26.45 -23.78
N ALA A 661 10.95 27.10 -22.80
CA ALA A 661 11.52 28.44 -22.98
C ALA A 661 12.60 28.48 -24.08
N ALA A 662 13.44 27.45 -24.16
CA ALA A 662 14.48 27.33 -25.18
C ALA A 662 13.87 27.04 -26.56
N ILE A 663 12.90 26.12 -26.64
CA ILE A 663 12.17 25.79 -27.87
C ILE A 663 11.51 27.04 -28.44
N ARG A 664 10.70 27.75 -27.64
CA ARG A 664 10.00 28.96 -28.08
C ARG A 664 10.95 30.07 -28.49
N LYS A 665 12.08 30.24 -27.79
CA LYS A 665 13.12 31.20 -28.15
C LYS A 665 13.74 30.89 -29.52
N ILE A 666 14.08 29.62 -29.78
CA ILE A 666 14.65 29.20 -31.07
C ILE A 666 13.65 29.41 -32.21
N ILE A 667 12.37 29.07 -31.99
CA ILE A 667 11.32 29.25 -32.99
C ILE A 667 11.07 30.74 -33.28
N ARG A 668 10.94 31.60 -32.25
CA ARG A 668 10.76 33.06 -32.43
C ARG A 668 11.97 33.72 -33.11
N GLY A 669 13.19 33.34 -32.73
CA GLY A 669 14.44 33.85 -33.32
C GLY A 669 14.69 33.40 -34.76
N SER A 670 13.82 32.56 -35.31
CA SER A 670 13.89 32.01 -36.67
C SER A 670 12.87 32.60 -37.65
N ARG A 671 12.03 33.54 -37.19
CA ARG A 671 11.03 34.22 -38.04
C ARG A 671 11.72 35.00 -39.17
N ARG A 672 11.19 34.92 -40.40
CA ARG A 672 11.58 35.82 -41.50
C ARG A 672 11.11 37.24 -41.16
N ARG A 673 11.88 38.28 -41.52
CA ARG A 673 11.43 39.68 -41.37
C ARG A 673 10.11 39.86 -42.14
N GLY A 674 9.01 40.15 -41.44
CA GLY A 674 7.69 40.46 -42.03
C GLY A 674 6.51 39.54 -41.65
N GLU A 675 6.67 38.54 -40.78
CA GLU A 675 5.56 37.68 -40.33
C GLU A 675 4.79 38.33 -39.15
N PRO A 676 3.44 38.52 -39.23
CA PRO A 676 2.66 39.12 -38.16
C PRO A 676 2.53 38.22 -36.92
N ASP A 677 2.30 38.85 -35.77
CA ASP A 677 2.17 38.17 -34.48
C ASP A 677 0.79 37.52 -34.35
N ALA A 678 0.75 36.21 -34.10
CA ALA A 678 -0.50 35.46 -33.89
C ALA A 678 -0.98 35.47 -32.42
N ASP A 679 -0.28 36.17 -31.52
CA ASP A 679 -0.63 36.32 -30.09
C ASP A 679 -1.18 37.73 -29.78
N ARG A 680 -2.10 38.25 -30.61
CA ARG A 680 -2.95 39.40 -30.24
C ARG A 680 -4.42 39.11 -30.44
#